data_AF-A0A958XD45-F1
#
_entry.id   AF-A0A958XD45-F1
#
_cell.length_a   1.000
_cell.length_b   1.000
_cell.length_c   1.000
_cell.angle_alpha   90.00
_cell.angle_beta   90.00
_cell.angle_gamma   90.00
#
_symmetry.space_group_name_H-M   'P 1'
#
loop_
_entity.id
_entity.type
_entity.pdbx_description
1 polymer ?
#
loop_
_entity_poly.entity_id
_entity_poly.type
_entity_poly.pdbx_seq_one_letter_code
_entity_poly.pdbx_strand_id
1 'polypeptide(L)'
;MKNFLQVKISWIGLLLAAVFSPLYISAQQNQKWVFPAPAGFDRDVAYFTLNTPDGGFLLSSSTLDESNPFSAYQLPRLIKLDADQNTEWDNVYLPPTPPSGALILPTAILDAPDGGWMMSINDDTTGLHLLRLDEDGGQLWAKTLNPSWFYFRLLSVTPDHYLAVNFTSTIGNSFTLIKLGLDGEIISTVEVPLPFRMLGPDLYGAVEMANGDLLFSLYVPNTFPAKMRFARVSPDGTVLWESTPFQAGGIRIAPLPGDGFINVQGTQLKRHDGQGNLVDASPSPAVPNTAEINVAAYPDGSLLVSGYTVGNRGFLAKLAPDYSIVWSAEAPDDGQPAVTRLIGTPTSDGWAAGCGETVDGQMAFVRIQANTGIYINTLTGTVRKDGNDNCIADAGETSVQHARIHAFNANESFMTFSKNDGTYEIKLPAGDFELEAEPNEPFFYLCPDFSNNISFPAGADGSLMLDLPIQSDDLIHQISGTLRLDQNNNCTYDGGEPELPSWQLNVVGNGEDFSVWTDASGMYSLFVPEGSYTMTAKPINPNFDICSPPSQTIDFGAGPAQSAVADFVAHADVDCPLMYTSLTANNIRPCSTSVVHVRYRNGGTAIAENARVTVTLDPFLTFQGASISPLSINGQVLVFELGDVAPAGIVDWHDLSIQVGVDCGLQIGNFVCVSAAIEPDTTCFQAPQWNGAIVSVDGACDTDDNAVFKIRNIGNAPNSQLLDYVIVEDQIVLLQGQFQLNPGDSLVLTVPNNGQTLSCIADQEPGFPGDTLVTYSLTNCMGMLSGNPPAGGGSPGPFIDQACFNVSNSYDPNDKTASPIGIGDQHVIRPGSRLDYTIRFQNSGNDTAFIVVLRDTLSEDLDPGTLVLQGGSHPYSFALINGNILQFTFEGIMLPDSATNPAASQGYVQFGIRHRADLPPGTAIGNHAAIYFDYNPPVITETVWRTIDEFIILGAHNPGLNKEVPVEVYPNPLASSATILLPEGADFETYTFTLRDASGALVRTAEFQGKRYLFERNELPSGIYFWQIGAGTTSLAGGKLIVF
;
A
#
# COMPACT_ATOMS: atom_id res chain seq x y z
N MET A 1 -9.68 65.72 45.06
CA MET A 1 -10.63 66.80 45.43
C MET A 1 -11.67 66.86 44.31
N LYS A 2 -12.97 66.70 44.50
CA LYS A 2 -13.85 66.65 45.66
C LYS A 2 -15.11 65.88 45.24
N ASN A 3 -15.55 64.99 46.13
CA ASN A 3 -16.90 64.62 46.55
C ASN A 3 -18.08 64.92 45.60
N PHE A 4 -18.87 63.93 45.20
CA PHE A 4 -19.88 63.21 46.02
C PHE A 4 -20.96 64.11 46.66
N LEU A 5 -22.20 63.62 46.52
CA LEU A 5 -23.52 64.10 46.97
C LEU A 5 -24.19 65.09 46.00
N GLN A 6 -25.42 64.86 45.51
CA GLN A 6 -26.56 64.37 46.28
C GLN A 6 -27.64 63.71 45.41
N VAL A 7 -28.01 62.52 45.87
CA VAL A 7 -29.08 61.61 45.48
C VAL A 7 -30.45 62.19 45.87
N LYS A 8 -31.50 62.04 45.03
CA LYS A 8 -32.66 61.11 45.20
C LYS A 8 -33.93 61.55 44.41
N ILE A 9 -34.50 60.55 43.71
CA ILE A 9 -35.93 60.24 43.49
C ILE A 9 -36.45 60.30 42.04
N SER A 10 -36.74 59.09 41.55
CA SER A 10 -37.62 58.66 40.45
C SER A 10 -36.96 58.31 39.11
N TRP A 11 -37.20 57.05 38.69
CA TRP A 11 -36.81 56.36 37.44
C TRP A 11 -35.51 55.52 37.46
N ILE A 12 -35.47 54.51 38.34
CA ILE A 12 -34.77 53.23 38.13
C ILE A 12 -35.79 52.12 38.46
N GLY A 13 -36.26 51.42 37.44
CA GLY A 13 -37.30 50.40 37.54
C GLY A 13 -37.47 49.62 36.24
N LEU A 14 -36.35 49.17 35.65
CA LEU A 14 -36.28 48.19 34.56
C LEU A 14 -34.81 47.83 34.26
N LEU A 15 -34.06 47.37 35.27
CA LEU A 15 -32.69 46.81 35.12
C LEU A 15 -32.19 46.31 36.50
N LEU A 16 -32.81 45.25 37.04
CA LEU A 16 -32.31 44.38 38.14
C LEU A 16 -33.41 43.37 38.53
N ALA A 17 -33.70 42.45 37.62
CA ALA A 17 -34.45 41.22 37.87
C ALA A 17 -34.02 40.16 36.84
N ALA A 18 -32.75 39.74 36.91
CA ALA A 18 -32.22 38.56 36.25
C ALA A 18 -30.83 38.26 36.82
N VAL A 19 -30.72 38.02 38.13
CA VAL A 19 -29.52 37.42 38.73
C VAL A 19 -30.00 36.29 39.62
N PHE A 20 -29.47 35.09 39.33
CA PHE A 20 -29.83 33.76 39.83
C PHE A 20 -31.09 33.11 39.23
N SER A 21 -31.08 32.96 37.90
CA SER A 21 -31.42 31.64 37.35
C SER A 21 -30.09 30.87 37.26
N PRO A 22 -30.00 29.60 37.69
CA PRO A 22 -28.81 28.82 37.35
C PRO A 22 -28.76 28.78 35.82
N LEU A 23 -27.64 29.20 35.27
CA LEU A 23 -27.19 28.73 33.97
C LEU A 23 -27.39 27.22 34.00
N TYR A 24 -28.30 26.71 33.16
CA TYR A 24 -28.18 25.32 32.72
C TYR A 24 -26.89 25.25 31.92
N ILE A 25 -25.77 25.12 32.63
CA ILE A 25 -24.69 24.26 32.16
C ILE A 25 -25.39 22.92 32.03
N SER A 26 -25.80 22.55 30.82
CA SER A 26 -25.95 21.14 30.50
C SER A 26 -24.55 20.58 30.68
N ALA A 27 -24.24 20.13 31.90
CA ALA A 27 -23.10 19.26 32.11
C ALA A 27 -23.27 18.15 31.07
N GLN A 28 -22.29 17.98 30.20
CA GLN A 28 -22.28 16.89 29.25
C GLN A 28 -22.52 15.61 30.06
N GLN A 29 -23.71 15.00 29.88
CA GLN A 29 -24.15 13.91 30.76
C GLN A 29 -23.39 12.62 30.45
N ASN A 30 -22.90 12.46 29.21
CA ASN A 30 -21.96 11.42 28.85
C ASN A 30 -20.53 11.96 29.01
N GLN A 31 -19.63 11.14 29.52
CA GLN A 31 -18.27 11.54 29.87
C GLN A 31 -17.26 10.67 29.11
N LYS A 32 -16.13 11.28 28.73
CA LYS A 32 -15.02 10.63 28.03
C LYS A 32 -13.71 10.92 28.76
N TRP A 33 -12.85 9.90 28.80
CA TRP A 33 -11.50 9.98 29.32
C TRP A 33 -10.57 9.40 28.27
N VAL A 34 -9.52 10.16 27.93
CA VAL A 34 -8.44 9.70 27.06
C VAL A 34 -7.19 9.50 27.92
N PHE A 35 -6.57 8.33 27.78
CA PHE A 35 -5.39 7.93 28.53
C PHE A 35 -4.18 7.96 27.60
N PRO A 36 -3.11 8.72 27.93
CA PRO A 36 -1.93 8.76 27.08
C PRO A 36 -1.28 7.38 27.01
N ALA A 37 -0.61 7.09 25.90
CA ALA A 37 0.22 5.90 25.78
C ALA A 37 1.33 5.90 26.85
N PRO A 38 1.72 4.75 27.41
CA PRO A 38 2.80 4.66 28.38
C PRO A 38 4.14 5.06 27.73
N ALA A 39 5.10 5.51 28.54
CA ALA A 39 6.39 5.96 28.02
C ALA A 39 7.10 4.84 27.22
N GLY A 40 7.50 5.16 25.98
CA GLY A 40 8.12 4.22 25.05
C GLY A 40 7.15 3.51 24.12
N PHE A 41 5.86 3.85 24.18
CA PHE A 41 4.81 3.39 23.28
C PHE A 41 4.10 4.60 22.67
N ASP A 42 3.57 4.46 21.47
CA ASP A 42 2.87 5.51 20.73
C ASP A 42 1.40 5.19 20.45
N ARG A 43 0.96 3.94 20.67
CA ARG A 43 -0.41 3.50 20.39
C ARG A 43 -0.93 2.44 21.36
N ASP A 44 -2.26 2.40 21.53
CA ASP A 44 -3.02 1.40 22.27
C ASP A 44 -4.07 0.71 21.38
N VAL A 45 -4.44 -0.54 21.71
CA VAL A 45 -5.54 -1.31 21.13
C VAL A 45 -6.45 -1.80 22.24
N ALA A 46 -7.74 -1.46 22.19
CA ALA A 46 -8.72 -1.75 23.23
C ALA A 46 -9.45 -3.09 23.00
N TYR A 47 -9.65 -3.88 24.07
CA TYR A 47 -10.28 -5.21 23.96
C TYR A 47 -11.64 -5.33 24.65
N PHE A 48 -11.73 -4.97 25.93
CA PHE A 48 -12.97 -5.11 26.70
C PHE A 48 -12.95 -4.26 27.98
N THR A 49 -14.16 -3.96 28.47
CA THR A 49 -14.42 -3.29 29.76
C THR A 49 -15.10 -4.28 30.70
N LEU A 50 -14.59 -4.41 31.92
CA LEU A 50 -15.20 -5.19 33.00
C LEU A 50 -15.74 -4.24 34.08
N ASN A 51 -16.99 -4.44 34.50
CA ASN A 51 -17.53 -3.77 35.70
C ASN A 51 -16.92 -4.42 36.94
N THR A 52 -16.41 -3.62 37.88
CA THR A 52 -15.79 -4.15 39.11
C THR A 52 -16.76 -4.14 40.30
N PRO A 53 -16.60 -5.03 41.30
CA PRO A 53 -17.54 -5.18 42.41
C PRO A 53 -17.73 -3.91 43.28
N ASP A 54 -16.72 -3.07 43.32
CA ASP A 54 -16.70 -1.76 43.99
C ASP A 54 -17.46 -0.67 43.21
N GLY A 55 -18.02 -1.00 42.04
CA GLY A 55 -18.75 -0.07 41.17
C GLY A 55 -17.88 0.66 40.15
N GLY A 56 -16.59 0.36 40.08
CA GLY A 56 -15.65 0.90 39.10
C GLY A 56 -15.58 0.10 37.78
N PHE A 57 -14.50 0.33 37.04
CA PHE A 57 -14.26 -0.31 35.75
C PHE A 57 -12.81 -0.76 35.61
N LEU A 58 -12.62 -1.92 34.99
CA LEU A 58 -11.30 -2.39 34.57
C LEU A 58 -11.26 -2.44 33.05
N LEU A 59 -10.35 -1.66 32.48
CA LEU A 59 -10.17 -1.49 31.04
C LEU A 59 -8.99 -2.34 30.58
N SER A 60 -9.18 -3.10 29.50
CA SER A 60 -8.14 -3.95 28.93
C SER A 60 -7.71 -3.46 27.55
N SER A 61 -6.40 -3.35 27.37
CA SER A 61 -5.76 -2.94 26.14
C SER A 61 -4.40 -3.62 25.95
N SER A 62 -3.84 -3.50 24.76
CA SER A 62 -2.42 -3.71 24.51
C SER A 62 -1.80 -2.39 24.06
N THR A 63 -0.59 -2.10 24.54
CA THR A 63 0.18 -0.93 24.13
C THR A 63 1.33 -1.35 23.20
N LEU A 64 1.64 -0.53 22.19
CA LEU A 64 2.62 -0.84 21.14
C LEU A 64 3.43 0.40 20.69
N ASP A 65 4.59 0.13 20.10
CA ASP A 65 5.54 1.11 19.55
C ASP A 65 5.63 0.91 18.03
N GLU A 66 4.93 1.73 17.26
CA GLU A 66 4.89 1.70 15.80
C GLU A 66 6.10 2.38 15.15
N SER A 67 6.86 3.17 15.91
CA SER A 67 8.09 3.81 15.41
C SER A 67 9.19 2.81 15.01
N ASN A 68 9.04 1.53 15.35
CA ASN A 68 9.91 0.44 14.94
C ASN A 68 9.16 -0.61 14.07
N PRO A 69 9.25 -0.51 12.73
CA PRO A 69 8.53 -1.39 11.80
C PRO A 69 9.01 -2.85 11.83
N PHE A 70 10.11 -3.14 12.54
CA PHE A 70 10.63 -4.49 12.69
C PHE A 70 10.33 -5.11 14.06
N SER A 71 9.70 -4.40 15.02
CA SER A 71 9.47 -4.94 16.36
C SER A 71 8.15 -4.48 17.00
N ALA A 72 7.03 -4.74 16.34
CA ALA A 72 5.70 -4.55 16.92
C ALA A 72 5.44 -5.58 18.03
N TYR A 73 6.01 -5.38 19.21
CA TYR A 73 5.61 -6.09 20.41
C TYR A 73 4.45 -5.38 21.06
N GLN A 74 3.41 -6.15 21.35
CA GLN A 74 2.25 -5.68 22.10
C GLN A 74 2.43 -6.08 23.55
N LEU A 75 2.26 -5.15 24.50
CA LEU A 75 2.25 -5.49 25.92
C LEU A 75 0.86 -5.28 26.51
N PRO A 76 0.34 -6.24 27.31
CA PRO A 76 -0.93 -6.06 27.99
C PRO A 76 -0.88 -4.85 28.94
N ARG A 77 -1.88 -3.97 28.82
CA ARG A 77 -2.09 -2.82 29.69
C ARG A 77 -3.48 -2.89 30.31
N LEU A 78 -3.55 -2.74 31.63
CA LEU A 78 -4.81 -2.65 32.35
C LEU A 78 -4.92 -1.31 33.08
N ILE A 79 -6.09 -0.68 32.99
CA ILE A 79 -6.40 0.56 33.69
C ILE A 79 -7.60 0.31 34.59
N LYS A 80 -7.45 0.55 35.90
CA LYS A 80 -8.54 0.48 36.86
C LYS A 80 -9.04 1.87 37.17
N LEU A 81 -10.36 2.02 37.06
CA LEU A 81 -11.11 3.20 37.44
C LEU A 81 -11.97 2.89 38.67
N ASP A 82 -12.11 3.87 39.57
CA ASP A 82 -13.06 3.81 40.68
C ASP A 82 -14.51 4.08 40.21
N ALA A 83 -15.46 4.04 41.14
CA ALA A 83 -16.88 4.31 40.86
C ALA A 83 -17.18 5.75 40.44
N ASP A 84 -16.24 6.68 40.67
CA ASP A 84 -16.28 8.09 40.24
C ASP A 84 -15.44 8.31 38.96
N GLN A 85 -14.99 7.22 38.32
CA GLN A 85 -14.17 7.19 37.10
C GLN A 85 -12.77 7.81 37.23
N ASN A 86 -12.25 7.95 38.45
CA ASN A 86 -10.85 8.33 38.64
C ASN A 86 -9.96 7.11 38.44
N THR A 87 -8.79 7.32 37.82
CA THR A 87 -7.78 6.27 37.70
C THR A 87 -7.20 5.92 39.06
N GLU A 88 -7.37 4.66 39.47
CA GLU A 88 -6.73 4.11 40.65
C GLU A 88 -5.31 3.64 40.31
N TRP A 89 -5.16 2.92 39.19
CA TRP A 89 -3.88 2.47 38.65
C TRP A 89 -3.95 2.18 37.15
N ASP A 90 -2.79 2.21 36.51
CA ASP A 90 -2.57 2.01 35.08
C ASP A 90 -1.24 1.28 34.90
N ASN A 91 -1.31 -0.01 34.61
CA ASN A 91 -0.14 -0.90 34.61
C ASN A 91 0.03 -1.57 33.27
N VAL A 92 1.28 -1.60 32.80
CA VAL A 92 1.74 -2.42 31.67
C VAL A 92 2.43 -3.66 32.24
N TYR A 93 2.08 -4.82 31.72
CA TYR A 93 2.59 -6.11 32.20
C TYR A 93 3.57 -6.72 31.20
N LEU A 94 4.50 -7.52 31.73
CA LEU A 94 5.57 -8.22 31.02
C LEU A 94 6.71 -7.30 30.54
N PRO A 95 7.95 -7.82 30.37
CA PRO A 95 9.10 -6.98 30.08
C PRO A 95 9.10 -6.46 28.62
N PRO A 96 9.60 -5.23 28.38
CA PRO A 96 9.55 -4.52 27.09
C PRO A 96 10.50 -5.04 26.00
N THR A 97 11.11 -6.22 26.20
CA THR A 97 12.03 -6.83 25.22
C THR A 97 11.65 -8.28 24.90
N PRO A 98 10.46 -8.57 24.36
CA PRO A 98 10.22 -9.86 23.70
C PRO A 98 11.13 -10.00 22.45
N PRO A 99 11.30 -11.21 21.87
CA PRO A 99 11.94 -11.43 20.57
C PRO A 99 10.99 -11.16 19.38
N SER A 100 11.54 -10.66 18.26
CA SER A 100 10.85 -9.92 17.17
C SER A 100 9.59 -10.58 16.66
N GLY A 101 8.47 -9.84 16.60
CA GLY A 101 7.17 -10.33 16.14
C GLY A 101 6.32 -11.06 17.19
N ALA A 102 6.54 -10.81 18.48
CA ALA A 102 5.77 -11.42 19.56
C ALA A 102 4.35 -10.84 19.71
N LEU A 103 3.36 -11.71 19.65
CA LEU A 103 1.96 -11.44 19.95
C LEU A 103 1.68 -11.74 21.43
N ILE A 104 1.61 -10.68 22.25
CA ILE A 104 1.20 -10.80 23.65
C ILE A 104 -0.09 -10.02 23.91
N LEU A 105 -1.18 -10.77 24.13
CA LEU A 105 -2.54 -10.24 24.11
C LEU A 105 -3.35 -10.68 25.33
N PRO A 106 -4.04 -9.77 26.03
CA PRO A 106 -5.04 -10.15 27.02
C PRO A 106 -6.30 -10.70 26.34
N THR A 107 -6.77 -11.88 26.76
CA THR A 107 -7.93 -12.56 26.12
C THR A 107 -9.21 -12.53 26.95
N ALA A 108 -9.07 -12.44 28.28
CA ALA A 108 -10.15 -12.23 29.23
C ALA A 108 -9.57 -11.80 30.59
N ILE A 109 -10.38 -11.11 31.38
CA ILE A 109 -10.09 -10.83 32.79
C ILE A 109 -11.33 -11.11 33.62
N LEU A 110 -11.13 -11.76 34.77
CA LEU A 110 -12.18 -12.12 35.71
C LEU A 110 -11.82 -11.63 37.11
N ASP A 111 -12.84 -11.28 37.88
CA ASP A 111 -12.74 -11.04 39.31
C ASP A 111 -12.37 -12.34 40.04
N ALA A 112 -11.30 -12.31 40.83
CA ALA A 112 -10.82 -13.49 41.53
C ALA A 112 -11.63 -13.68 42.84
N PRO A 113 -12.16 -14.88 43.15
CA PRO A 113 -13.02 -15.08 44.33
C PRO A 113 -12.34 -14.78 45.67
N ASP A 114 -11.01 -14.79 45.70
CA ASP A 114 -10.16 -14.47 46.84
C ASP A 114 -9.60 -13.03 46.81
N GLY A 115 -10.08 -12.17 45.91
CA GLY A 115 -9.73 -10.74 45.77
C GLY A 115 -8.70 -10.47 44.66
N GLY A 116 -8.79 -9.32 43.99
CA GLY A 116 -7.96 -8.99 42.83
C GLY A 116 -8.42 -9.67 41.54
N TRP A 117 -7.49 -9.94 40.61
CA TRP A 117 -7.85 -10.27 39.22
C TRP A 117 -7.13 -11.51 38.70
N MET A 118 -7.81 -12.26 37.82
CA MET A 118 -7.23 -13.32 37.01
C MET A 118 -7.35 -12.95 35.53
N MET A 119 -6.21 -12.77 34.87
CA MET A 119 -6.14 -12.46 33.45
C MET A 119 -5.64 -13.68 32.67
N SER A 120 -6.32 -14.00 31.57
CA SER A 120 -5.77 -14.91 30.57
C SER A 120 -5.03 -14.12 29.49
N ILE A 121 -3.87 -14.63 29.11
CA ILE A 121 -2.97 -14.01 28.13
C ILE A 121 -2.64 -15.06 27.07
N ASN A 122 -2.54 -14.62 25.82
CA ASN A 122 -1.82 -15.36 24.79
C ASN A 122 -0.44 -14.72 24.66
N ASP A 123 0.61 -15.48 24.96
CA ASP A 123 2.01 -15.07 24.78
C ASP A 123 2.71 -16.11 23.92
N ASP A 124 3.03 -15.76 22.68
CA ASP A 124 3.72 -16.63 21.73
C ASP A 124 5.22 -16.78 21.97
N THR A 125 5.78 -16.04 22.95
CA THR A 125 7.20 -16.07 23.29
C THR A 125 7.49 -17.02 24.43
N THR A 126 6.72 -16.92 25.51
CA THR A 126 6.93 -17.74 26.71
C THR A 126 5.88 -18.85 26.86
N GLY A 127 4.79 -18.79 26.09
CA GLY A 127 3.63 -19.65 26.29
C GLY A 127 2.91 -19.34 27.60
N LEU A 128 2.95 -18.11 28.09
CA LEU A 128 2.21 -17.69 29.29
C LEU A 128 0.70 -17.75 29.03
N HIS A 129 -0.06 -18.30 29.98
CA HIS A 129 -1.52 -18.43 29.89
C HIS A 129 -2.26 -17.61 30.93
N LEU A 130 -1.71 -17.50 32.14
CA LEU A 130 -2.38 -16.88 33.29
C LEU A 130 -1.49 -15.86 33.97
N LEU A 131 -2.09 -14.73 34.33
CA LEU A 131 -1.50 -13.72 35.18
C LEU A 131 -2.46 -13.40 36.34
N ARG A 132 -2.02 -13.65 37.57
CA ARG A 132 -2.75 -13.32 38.79
C ARG A 132 -2.28 -11.99 39.33
N LEU A 133 -3.23 -11.11 39.61
CA LEU A 133 -2.99 -9.73 40.06
C LEU A 133 -3.70 -9.49 41.39
N ASP A 134 -3.10 -8.72 42.29
CA ASP A 134 -3.80 -8.22 43.48
C ASP A 134 -4.80 -7.09 43.14
N GLU A 135 -5.48 -6.55 44.16
CA GLU A 135 -6.49 -5.49 44.01
C GLU A 135 -5.89 -4.18 43.45
N ASP A 136 -4.61 -3.93 43.73
CA ASP A 136 -3.85 -2.75 43.28
C ASP A 136 -3.16 -2.95 41.92
N GLY A 137 -3.47 -4.06 41.23
CA GLY A 137 -2.88 -4.40 39.94
C GLY A 137 -1.43 -4.91 40.03
N GLY A 138 -0.93 -5.21 41.22
CA GLY A 138 0.37 -5.84 41.42
C GLY A 138 0.37 -7.31 40.98
N GLN A 139 1.38 -7.72 40.21
CA GLN A 139 1.50 -9.12 39.82
C GLN A 139 1.84 -10.01 41.03
N LEU A 140 0.96 -10.96 41.34
CA LEU A 140 1.17 -11.97 42.37
C LEU A 140 1.94 -13.18 41.82
N TRP A 141 1.49 -13.72 40.68
CA TRP A 141 2.16 -14.82 39.99
C TRP A 141 1.73 -14.90 38.52
N ALA A 142 2.55 -15.55 37.72
CA ALA A 142 2.31 -15.83 36.31
C ALA A 142 2.48 -17.33 36.08
N LYS A 143 1.65 -17.95 35.24
CA LYS A 143 1.68 -19.40 35.02
C LYS A 143 1.51 -19.78 33.56
N THR A 144 2.45 -20.59 33.08
CA THR A 144 2.35 -21.37 31.84
C THR A 144 1.77 -22.73 32.19
N LEU A 145 0.61 -23.05 31.61
CA LEU A 145 -0.11 -24.30 31.89
C LEU A 145 0.40 -25.42 31.00
N ASN A 146 0.45 -25.19 29.69
CA ASN A 146 0.97 -26.14 28.72
C ASN A 146 1.65 -25.40 27.56
N PRO A 147 2.96 -25.58 27.33
CA PRO A 147 3.68 -24.86 26.27
C PRO A 147 3.15 -25.10 24.85
N SER A 148 2.41 -26.19 24.60
CA SER A 148 1.79 -26.44 23.29
C SER A 148 0.40 -25.81 23.13
N TRP A 149 -0.14 -25.24 24.20
CA TRP A 149 -1.40 -24.52 24.18
C TRP A 149 -1.15 -23.10 23.74
N PHE A 150 -1.93 -22.70 22.73
CA PHE A 150 -1.99 -21.35 22.24
C PHE A 150 -3.47 -20.98 22.22
N TYR A 151 -3.83 -19.70 22.32
CA TYR A 151 -5.24 -19.31 22.27
C TYR A 151 -6.07 -19.78 23.46
N PHE A 152 -5.52 -19.51 24.63
CA PHE A 152 -6.14 -19.79 25.91
C PHE A 152 -7.03 -18.62 26.34
N ARG A 153 -8.23 -18.93 26.82
CA ARG A 153 -9.19 -17.91 27.27
C ARG A 153 -9.97 -18.37 28.49
N LEU A 154 -10.01 -17.53 29.51
CA LEU A 154 -10.94 -17.68 30.63
C LEU A 154 -12.38 -17.36 30.16
N LEU A 155 -13.33 -18.20 30.55
CA LEU A 155 -14.74 -18.05 30.22
C LEU A 155 -15.53 -17.52 31.41
N SER A 156 -15.32 -18.11 32.58
CA SER A 156 -16.04 -17.76 33.79
C SER A 156 -15.35 -18.27 35.04
N VAL A 157 -15.90 -17.86 36.18
CA VAL A 157 -15.43 -18.22 37.51
C VAL A 157 -16.60 -18.57 38.41
N THR A 158 -16.42 -19.64 39.19
CA THR A 158 -17.30 -20.02 40.29
C THR A 158 -16.54 -19.81 41.62
N PRO A 159 -17.21 -19.95 42.78
CA PRO A 159 -16.52 -19.86 44.07
C PRO A 159 -15.43 -20.91 44.32
N ASP A 160 -15.33 -21.95 43.49
CA ASP A 160 -14.39 -23.06 43.67
C ASP A 160 -13.42 -23.29 42.50
N HIS A 161 -13.68 -22.76 41.30
CA HIS A 161 -12.85 -22.98 40.12
C HIS A 161 -13.03 -21.93 39.02
N TYR A 162 -12.08 -21.86 38.09
CA TYR A 162 -12.25 -21.17 36.81
C TYR A 162 -12.57 -22.17 35.70
N LEU A 163 -13.36 -21.73 34.74
CA LEU A 163 -13.57 -22.43 33.47
C LEU A 163 -12.80 -21.68 32.37
N ALA A 164 -12.06 -22.45 31.59
CA ALA A 164 -11.29 -21.93 30.46
C ALA A 164 -11.41 -22.85 29.26
N VAL A 165 -11.06 -22.29 28.10
CA VAL A 165 -10.95 -23.03 26.85
C VAL A 165 -9.57 -22.80 26.24
N ASN A 166 -9.04 -23.84 25.63
CA ASN A 166 -7.88 -23.74 24.76
C ASN A 166 -8.19 -24.29 23.38
N PHE A 167 -7.84 -23.52 22.35
CA PHE A 167 -7.90 -23.96 20.96
C PHE A 167 -6.53 -24.43 20.51
N THR A 168 -6.39 -25.60 19.89
CA THR A 168 -5.05 -26.05 19.47
C THR A 168 -4.57 -25.27 18.25
N SER A 169 -3.31 -24.85 18.24
CA SER A 169 -2.70 -24.09 17.12
C SER A 169 -2.50 -24.94 15.85
N THR A 170 -2.42 -26.27 16.00
CA THR A 170 -2.48 -27.22 14.89
C THR A 170 -3.91 -27.40 14.42
N ILE A 171 -4.12 -27.42 13.09
CA ILE A 171 -5.40 -27.72 12.45
C ILE A 171 -5.99 -29.02 13.03
N GLY A 172 -6.92 -28.87 13.98
CA GLY A 172 -7.46 -29.94 14.81
C GLY A 172 -8.97 -30.04 14.69
N ASN A 173 -9.49 -31.22 15.02
CA ASN A 173 -10.93 -31.50 15.06
C ASN A 173 -11.43 -31.47 16.51
N SER A 174 -10.86 -30.64 17.38
CA SER A 174 -11.24 -30.56 18.79
C SER A 174 -10.73 -29.29 19.45
N PHE A 175 -11.36 -28.91 20.56
CA PHE A 175 -10.84 -27.92 21.52
C PHE A 175 -10.83 -28.53 22.92
N THR A 176 -10.09 -27.91 23.84
CA THR A 176 -9.96 -28.41 25.21
C THR A 176 -10.70 -27.50 26.18
N LEU A 177 -11.68 -28.05 26.90
CA LEU A 177 -12.25 -27.44 28.09
C LEU A 177 -11.35 -27.71 29.28
N ILE A 178 -11.08 -26.68 30.08
CA ILE A 178 -10.13 -26.72 31.17
C ILE A 178 -10.82 -26.21 32.43
N LYS A 179 -10.83 -27.05 33.45
CA LYS A 179 -11.23 -26.66 34.81
C LYS A 179 -9.96 -26.37 35.61
N LEU A 180 -9.84 -25.14 36.09
CA LEU A 180 -8.69 -24.67 36.87
C LEU A 180 -9.11 -24.43 38.32
N GLY A 181 -8.27 -24.82 39.27
CA GLY A 181 -8.41 -24.40 40.66
C GLY A 181 -8.20 -22.90 40.80
N LEU A 182 -8.59 -22.33 41.95
CA LEU A 182 -8.38 -20.91 42.22
C LEU A 182 -6.89 -20.53 42.31
N ASP A 183 -6.03 -21.51 42.58
CA ASP A 183 -4.58 -21.42 42.51
C ASP A 183 -4.02 -21.47 41.08
N GLY A 184 -4.88 -21.60 40.08
CA GLY A 184 -4.53 -21.74 38.66
C GLY A 184 -3.97 -23.12 38.30
N GLU A 185 -4.09 -24.14 39.14
CA GLU A 185 -3.70 -25.51 38.79
C GLU A 185 -4.80 -26.21 37.98
N ILE A 186 -4.41 -27.07 37.04
CA ILE A 186 -5.38 -27.85 36.26
C ILE A 186 -6.02 -28.92 37.16
N ILE A 187 -7.33 -28.79 37.38
CA ILE A 187 -8.14 -29.82 38.06
C ILE A 187 -8.48 -30.93 37.06
N SER A 188 -8.94 -30.56 35.87
CA SER A 188 -9.31 -31.50 34.82
C SER A 188 -9.32 -30.83 33.45
N THR A 189 -9.05 -31.63 32.41
CA THR A 189 -9.21 -31.23 31.01
C THR A 189 -10.16 -32.19 30.32
N VAL A 190 -11.03 -31.67 29.47
CA VAL A 190 -11.88 -32.48 28.59
C VAL A 190 -11.67 -32.02 27.15
N GLU A 191 -11.30 -32.97 26.28
CA GLU A 191 -11.22 -32.72 24.86
C GLU A 191 -12.61 -32.88 24.23
N VAL A 192 -13.08 -31.83 23.56
CA VAL A 192 -14.38 -31.79 22.90
C VAL A 192 -14.15 -31.98 21.39
N PRO A 193 -14.58 -33.11 20.81
CA PRO A 193 -14.42 -33.34 19.39
C PRO A 193 -15.39 -32.46 18.58
N LEU A 194 -14.90 -31.93 17.48
CA LEU A 194 -15.64 -31.22 16.46
C LEU A 194 -15.65 -32.04 15.16
N PRO A 195 -16.75 -32.03 14.39
CA PRO A 195 -16.82 -32.73 13.11
C PRO A 195 -16.00 -32.07 11.98
N PHE A 196 -15.29 -30.97 12.25
CA PHE A 196 -14.59 -30.16 11.25
C PHE A 196 -13.31 -29.55 11.84
N ARG A 197 -12.42 -29.11 10.94
CA ARG A 197 -11.11 -28.53 11.28
C ARG A 197 -11.23 -27.07 11.74
N MET A 198 -10.58 -26.72 12.85
CA MET A 198 -10.50 -25.33 13.32
C MET A 198 -9.40 -24.54 12.57
N LEU A 199 -9.62 -23.24 12.38
CA LEU A 199 -8.69 -22.25 11.80
C LEU A 199 -8.57 -21.07 12.77
N GLY A 200 -7.46 -20.95 13.52
CA GLY A 200 -7.07 -19.75 14.31
C GLY A 200 -8.07 -19.26 15.39
N PRO A 201 -7.72 -18.33 16.28
CA PRO A 201 -8.46 -18.04 17.51
C PRO A 201 -9.39 -16.83 17.47
N ASP A 202 -9.07 -15.84 16.62
CA ASP A 202 -9.75 -14.55 16.56
C ASP A 202 -11.11 -14.71 15.87
N LEU A 203 -11.43 -15.96 15.50
CA LEU A 203 -12.56 -16.42 14.74
C LEU A 203 -13.65 -17.10 15.60
N TYR A 204 -13.49 -17.16 16.94
CA TYR A 204 -14.42 -17.88 17.83
C TYR A 204 -14.97 -17.08 19.00
N GLY A 205 -16.29 -17.19 19.20
CA GLY A 205 -17.02 -16.63 20.33
C GLY A 205 -17.31 -17.73 21.32
N ALA A 206 -17.06 -17.51 22.61
CA ALA A 206 -17.38 -18.48 23.66
C ALA A 206 -17.95 -17.73 24.87
N VAL A 207 -19.10 -18.19 25.35
CA VAL A 207 -19.80 -17.63 26.53
C VAL A 207 -20.42 -18.76 27.35
N GLU A 208 -20.54 -18.55 28.66
CA GLU A 208 -21.34 -19.41 29.53
C GLU A 208 -22.82 -18.97 29.47
N MET A 209 -23.71 -19.94 29.33
CA MET A 209 -25.16 -19.79 29.34
C MET A 209 -25.68 -19.78 30.78
N ALA A 210 -26.88 -19.23 31.01
CA ALA A 210 -27.43 -19.11 32.36
C ALA A 210 -27.62 -20.45 33.11
N ASN A 211 -27.70 -21.57 32.39
CA ASN A 211 -27.82 -22.91 32.96
C ASN A 211 -26.46 -23.60 33.21
N GLY A 212 -25.35 -22.92 32.93
CA GLY A 212 -23.98 -23.44 33.07
C GLY A 212 -23.44 -24.14 31.82
N ASP A 213 -24.22 -24.30 30.76
CA ASP A 213 -23.69 -24.80 29.48
C ASP A 213 -22.79 -23.77 28.81
N LEU A 214 -21.91 -24.22 27.94
CA LEU A 214 -21.03 -23.37 27.14
C LEU A 214 -21.58 -23.26 25.72
N LEU A 215 -21.68 -22.03 25.22
CA LEU A 215 -22.07 -21.75 23.84
C LEU A 215 -20.87 -21.24 23.07
N PHE A 216 -20.62 -21.87 21.93
CA PHE A 216 -19.56 -21.52 21.00
C PHE A 216 -20.13 -21.03 19.68
N SER A 217 -19.55 -19.97 19.12
CA SER A 217 -19.67 -19.58 17.73
C SER A 217 -18.40 -20.01 17.00
N LEU A 218 -18.53 -20.97 16.10
CA LEU A 218 -17.42 -21.68 15.47
C LEU A 218 -17.41 -21.45 13.95
N TYR A 219 -16.29 -20.97 13.43
CA TYR A 219 -16.00 -20.94 12.00
C TYR A 219 -16.04 -22.33 11.35
N VAL A 220 -16.61 -22.42 10.16
CA VAL A 220 -16.66 -23.63 9.34
C VAL A 220 -15.59 -23.55 8.24
N PRO A 221 -14.52 -24.36 8.31
CA PRO A 221 -13.40 -24.29 7.37
C PRO A 221 -13.83 -24.55 5.92
N ASN A 222 -13.05 -24.02 4.96
CA ASN A 222 -13.21 -24.26 3.52
C ASN A 222 -14.61 -23.93 2.97
N THR A 223 -15.30 -22.97 3.57
CA THR A 223 -16.55 -22.43 3.05
C THR A 223 -16.29 -21.04 2.48
N PHE A 224 -16.71 -20.82 1.23
CA PHE A 224 -16.71 -19.51 0.60
C PHE A 224 -18.13 -19.24 0.05
N PRO A 225 -18.81 -18.16 0.48
CA PRO A 225 -18.44 -17.28 1.58
C PRO A 225 -18.27 -18.04 2.92
N ALA A 226 -17.47 -17.47 3.80
CA ALA A 226 -17.21 -17.98 5.15
C ALA A 226 -18.52 -18.30 5.88
N LYS A 227 -18.60 -19.47 6.51
CA LYS A 227 -19.74 -19.85 7.35
C LYS A 227 -19.32 -20.02 8.80
N MET A 228 -20.26 -19.78 9.71
CA MET A 228 -20.15 -20.11 11.12
C MET A 228 -21.25 -21.06 11.54
N ARG A 229 -21.10 -21.67 12.70
CA ARG A 229 -22.14 -22.47 13.35
C ARG A 229 -22.07 -22.30 14.85
N PHE A 230 -23.20 -22.48 15.52
CA PHE A 230 -23.23 -22.54 16.96
C PHE A 230 -23.04 -23.98 17.44
N ALA A 231 -22.33 -24.16 18.54
CA ALA A 231 -22.24 -25.44 19.24
C ALA A 231 -22.50 -25.20 20.74
N ARG A 232 -23.46 -25.93 21.29
CA ARG A 232 -23.73 -25.92 22.74
C ARG A 232 -23.14 -27.16 23.37
N VAL A 233 -22.35 -26.98 24.42
CA VAL A 233 -21.54 -28.03 25.05
C VAL A 233 -21.73 -27.93 26.55
N SER A 234 -22.00 -29.05 27.21
CA SER A 234 -22.04 -29.07 28.69
C SER A 234 -20.64 -28.93 29.29
N PRO A 235 -20.52 -28.53 30.56
CA PRO A 235 -19.21 -28.38 31.23
C PRO A 235 -18.35 -29.64 31.26
N ASP A 236 -18.95 -30.82 31.13
CA ASP A 236 -18.25 -32.11 31.06
C ASP A 236 -17.77 -32.47 29.64
N GLY A 237 -17.93 -31.57 28.66
CA GLY A 237 -17.49 -31.72 27.28
C GLY A 237 -18.46 -32.45 26.35
N THR A 238 -19.69 -32.76 26.79
CA THR A 238 -20.70 -33.35 25.92
C THR A 238 -21.27 -32.29 24.97
N VAL A 239 -21.14 -32.51 23.65
CA VAL A 239 -21.80 -31.66 22.65
C VAL A 239 -23.30 -31.94 22.69
N LEU A 240 -24.09 -30.96 23.15
CA LEU A 240 -25.53 -31.06 23.31
C LEU A 240 -26.26 -30.89 21.97
N TRP A 241 -25.85 -29.89 21.18
CA TRP A 241 -26.33 -29.68 19.82
C TRP A 241 -25.39 -28.78 19.03
N GLU A 242 -25.51 -28.83 17.70
CA GLU A 242 -24.86 -27.89 16.78
C GLU A 242 -25.89 -27.32 15.79
N SER A 243 -25.76 -26.03 15.46
CA SER A 243 -26.61 -25.42 14.44
C SER A 243 -26.17 -25.87 13.03
N THR A 244 -27.05 -25.66 12.06
CA THR A 244 -26.64 -25.64 10.66
C THR A 244 -25.68 -24.47 10.42
N PRO A 245 -24.70 -24.62 9.49
CA PRO A 245 -23.84 -23.52 9.11
C PRO A 245 -24.63 -22.34 8.51
N PHE A 246 -24.35 -21.13 8.98
CA PHE A 246 -24.91 -19.87 8.51
C PHE A 246 -23.78 -18.93 8.05
N GLN A 247 -24.12 -17.87 7.31
CA GLN A 247 -23.12 -16.91 6.80
C GLN A 247 -22.31 -16.28 7.93
N ALA A 248 -21.00 -16.17 7.78
CA ALA A 248 -20.19 -15.43 8.75
C ALA A 248 -20.56 -13.95 8.71
N GLY A 249 -20.76 -13.35 9.88
CA GLY A 249 -21.12 -11.93 9.99
C GLY A 249 -20.76 -11.30 11.32
N GLY A 250 -19.88 -11.92 12.11
CA GLY A 250 -19.54 -11.45 13.45
C GLY A 250 -19.49 -12.59 14.45
N ILE A 251 -18.43 -12.61 15.25
CA ILE A 251 -18.13 -13.73 16.17
C ILE A 251 -18.73 -13.48 17.57
N ARG A 252 -19.27 -12.28 17.79
CA ARG A 252 -19.75 -11.84 19.10
C ARG A 252 -21.16 -12.39 19.36
N ILE A 253 -21.25 -13.14 20.45
CA ILE A 253 -22.45 -13.76 21.00
C ILE A 253 -22.63 -13.30 22.44
N ALA A 254 -23.88 -13.18 22.89
CA ALA A 254 -24.21 -12.91 24.28
C ALA A 254 -25.36 -13.80 24.75
N PRO A 255 -25.28 -14.36 25.98
CA PRO A 255 -26.40 -15.07 26.58
C PRO A 255 -27.54 -14.08 26.90
N LEU A 256 -28.78 -14.52 26.75
CA LEU A 256 -29.96 -13.76 27.15
C LEU A 256 -30.49 -14.27 28.50
N PRO A 257 -31.24 -13.46 29.26
CA PRO A 257 -31.99 -13.96 30.41
C PRO A 257 -32.90 -15.12 30.00
N GLY A 258 -32.71 -16.28 30.65
CA GLY A 258 -33.30 -17.54 30.23
C GLY A 258 -32.27 -18.45 29.54
N ASP A 259 -32.74 -19.27 28.61
CA ASP A 259 -31.90 -20.29 27.96
C ASP A 259 -31.41 -19.91 26.54
N GLY A 260 -31.84 -18.76 26.03
CA GLY A 260 -31.52 -18.28 24.67
C GLY A 260 -30.27 -17.41 24.60
N PHE A 261 -29.91 -17.01 23.39
CA PHE A 261 -28.75 -16.14 23.12
C PHE A 261 -28.99 -15.21 21.94
N ILE A 262 -28.09 -14.25 21.74
CA ILE A 262 -28.11 -13.32 20.62
C ILE A 262 -26.73 -13.23 19.98
N ASN A 263 -26.68 -13.00 18.68
CA ASN A 263 -25.43 -12.72 17.97
C ASN A 263 -25.57 -11.53 17.01
N VAL A 264 -24.43 -10.94 16.67
CA VAL A 264 -24.31 -9.98 15.57
C VAL A 264 -24.01 -10.73 14.27
N GLN A 265 -24.74 -10.44 13.19
CA GLN A 265 -24.50 -10.97 11.85
C GLN A 265 -24.63 -9.85 10.80
N GLY A 266 -23.50 -9.37 10.28
CA GLY A 266 -23.43 -8.14 9.50
C GLY A 266 -23.80 -6.98 10.42
N THR A 267 -24.75 -6.16 9.97
CA THR A 267 -25.34 -5.08 10.78
C THR A 267 -26.64 -5.49 11.47
N GLN A 268 -26.99 -6.77 11.49
CA GLN A 268 -28.24 -7.28 12.05
C GLN A 268 -27.99 -8.05 13.35
N LEU A 269 -28.89 -7.91 14.33
CA LEU A 269 -28.93 -8.76 15.51
C LEU A 269 -29.88 -9.92 15.30
N LYS A 270 -29.47 -11.12 15.71
CA LYS A 270 -30.27 -12.34 15.59
C LYS A 270 -30.40 -13.04 16.91
N ARG A 271 -31.65 -13.24 17.34
CA ARG A 271 -31.98 -13.93 18.59
C ARG A 271 -32.30 -15.38 18.33
N HIS A 272 -31.73 -16.23 19.17
CA HIS A 272 -31.90 -17.66 19.12
C HIS A 272 -32.47 -18.20 20.44
N ASP A 273 -33.26 -19.27 20.34
CA ASP A 273 -33.67 -20.06 21.50
C ASP A 273 -32.51 -20.92 22.04
N GLY A 274 -32.73 -21.60 23.16
CA GLY A 274 -31.71 -22.46 23.76
C GLY A 274 -31.35 -23.71 22.95
N GLN A 275 -32.09 -23.98 21.88
CA GLN A 275 -31.81 -25.06 20.93
C GLN A 275 -31.11 -24.54 19.67
N GLY A 276 -30.78 -23.24 19.61
CA GLY A 276 -30.09 -22.61 18.49
C GLY A 276 -31.00 -22.23 17.33
N ASN A 277 -32.31 -22.38 17.45
CA ASN A 277 -33.24 -21.98 16.39
C ASN A 277 -33.38 -20.45 16.40
N LEU A 278 -33.37 -19.84 15.21
CA LEU A 278 -33.64 -18.42 15.06
C LEU A 278 -35.09 -18.13 15.48
N VAL A 279 -35.25 -17.20 16.42
CA VAL A 279 -36.55 -16.75 16.92
C VAL A 279 -37.01 -15.52 16.13
N ASP A 280 -36.17 -14.50 16.09
CA ASP A 280 -36.40 -13.24 15.39
C ASP A 280 -35.06 -12.55 15.05
N ALA A 281 -35.14 -11.45 14.28
CA ALA A 281 -33.98 -10.64 13.90
C ALA A 281 -34.37 -9.16 13.86
N SER A 282 -33.41 -8.27 14.15
CA SER A 282 -33.58 -6.82 14.04
C SER A 282 -33.70 -6.37 12.56
N PRO A 283 -34.03 -5.10 12.28
CA PRO A 283 -33.70 -4.48 10.99
C PRO A 283 -32.18 -4.54 10.71
N SER A 284 -31.79 -4.27 9.47
CA SER A 284 -30.39 -4.12 9.05
C SER A 284 -30.21 -2.73 8.44
N PRO A 285 -29.36 -1.86 9.02
CA PRO A 285 -28.66 -2.06 10.30
C PRO A 285 -29.64 -2.07 11.51
N ALA A 286 -29.22 -2.69 12.62
CA ALA A 286 -29.99 -2.74 13.86
C ALA A 286 -30.12 -1.34 14.46
N VAL A 287 -29.07 -0.54 14.29
CA VAL A 287 -29.03 0.89 14.59
C VAL A 287 -28.67 1.66 13.31
N PRO A 288 -29.52 2.60 12.83
CA PRO A 288 -29.29 3.32 11.58
C PRO A 288 -27.91 3.98 11.47
N ASN A 289 -27.31 3.91 10.27
CA ASN A 289 -26.02 4.53 9.94
C ASN A 289 -24.84 4.10 10.84
N THR A 290 -24.85 2.85 11.29
CA THR A 290 -23.77 2.27 12.09
C THR A 290 -23.32 0.92 11.58
N ALA A 291 -22.13 0.51 12.03
CA ALA A 291 -21.62 -0.84 11.95
C ALA A 291 -21.54 -1.43 13.37
N GLU A 292 -22.35 -2.45 13.64
CA GLU A 292 -22.40 -3.16 14.91
C GLU A 292 -21.25 -4.16 15.04
N ILE A 293 -20.49 -4.09 16.14
CA ILE A 293 -19.34 -4.97 16.36
C ILE A 293 -19.51 -5.88 17.57
N ASN A 294 -20.30 -5.48 18.57
CA ASN A 294 -20.46 -6.20 19.82
C ASN A 294 -21.89 -6.03 20.37
N VAL A 295 -22.38 -7.10 21.02
CA VAL A 295 -23.67 -7.16 21.69
C VAL A 295 -23.51 -7.72 23.10
N ALA A 296 -24.23 -7.15 24.05
CA ALA A 296 -24.37 -7.66 25.42
C ALA A 296 -25.83 -7.58 25.86
N ALA A 297 -26.20 -8.32 26.91
CA ALA A 297 -27.57 -8.32 27.44
C ALA A 297 -27.63 -7.69 28.83
N TYR A 298 -28.68 -6.89 29.07
CA TYR A 298 -29.04 -6.43 30.40
C TYR A 298 -29.81 -7.52 31.16
N PRO A 299 -29.84 -7.49 32.50
CA PRO A 299 -30.63 -8.42 33.30
C PRO A 299 -32.14 -8.42 32.98
N ASP A 300 -32.67 -7.31 32.46
CA ASP A 300 -34.07 -7.16 32.05
C ASP A 300 -34.38 -7.72 30.63
N GLY A 301 -33.37 -8.25 29.94
CA GLY A 301 -33.48 -8.82 28.59
C GLY A 301 -33.36 -7.81 27.45
N SER A 302 -33.21 -6.52 27.75
CA SER A 302 -32.79 -5.53 26.76
C SER A 302 -31.33 -5.76 26.34
N LEU A 303 -30.93 -5.16 25.23
CA LEU A 303 -29.66 -5.41 24.57
C LEU A 303 -28.82 -4.13 24.58
N LEU A 304 -27.53 -4.26 24.82
CA LEU A 304 -26.53 -3.26 24.50
C LEU A 304 -25.88 -3.63 23.18
N VAL A 305 -25.77 -2.66 22.28
CA VAL A 305 -25.07 -2.76 21.01
C VAL A 305 -23.98 -1.69 21.01
N SER A 306 -22.82 -2.02 20.46
CA SER A 306 -21.69 -1.10 20.35
C SER A 306 -20.98 -1.26 19.03
N GLY A 307 -20.25 -0.24 18.60
CA GLY A 307 -19.58 -0.21 17.30
C GLY A 307 -19.10 1.18 16.92
N TYR A 308 -19.18 1.47 15.63
CA TYR A 308 -18.86 2.79 15.08
C TYR A 308 -19.93 3.25 14.06
N THR A 309 -20.07 4.56 13.91
CA THR A 309 -20.98 5.17 12.92
C THR A 309 -20.32 5.24 11.54
N VAL A 310 -21.07 5.55 10.48
CA VAL A 310 -20.49 5.80 9.15
C VAL A 310 -19.51 6.99 9.12
N GLY A 311 -19.52 7.85 10.13
CA GLY A 311 -18.52 8.90 10.34
C GLY A 311 -17.30 8.43 11.16
N ASN A 312 -17.09 7.11 11.31
CA ASN A 312 -16.03 6.51 12.13
C ASN A 312 -16.01 7.01 13.58
N ARG A 313 -17.19 7.15 14.21
CA ARG A 313 -17.29 7.49 15.63
C ARG A 313 -17.78 6.32 16.46
N GLY A 314 -17.13 6.07 17.58
CA GLY A 314 -17.55 5.05 18.54
C GLY A 314 -18.93 5.36 19.12
N PHE A 315 -19.82 4.36 19.13
CA PHE A 315 -21.18 4.49 19.68
C PHE A 315 -21.57 3.33 20.60
N LEU A 316 -22.57 3.61 21.44
CA LEU A 316 -23.26 2.67 22.31
C LEU A 316 -24.78 2.88 22.17
N ALA A 317 -25.55 1.80 22.11
CA ALA A 317 -27.01 1.89 22.02
C ALA A 317 -27.69 0.78 22.83
N LYS A 318 -28.77 1.14 23.54
CA LYS A 318 -29.65 0.17 24.19
C LYS A 318 -30.89 -0.06 23.34
N LEU A 319 -31.15 -1.33 23.05
CA LEU A 319 -32.35 -1.78 22.37
C LEU A 319 -33.25 -2.52 23.34
N ALA A 320 -34.56 -2.29 23.25
CA ALA A 320 -35.55 -3.09 23.96
C ALA A 320 -35.57 -4.52 23.38
N PRO A 321 -36.22 -5.49 24.07
CA PRO A 321 -36.35 -6.85 23.55
C PRO A 321 -37.04 -6.95 22.18
N ASP A 322 -37.77 -5.95 21.72
CA ASP A 322 -38.37 -5.89 20.39
C ASP A 322 -37.49 -5.15 19.34
N TYR A 323 -36.23 -4.88 19.69
CA TYR A 323 -35.25 -4.13 18.90
C TYR A 323 -35.53 -2.63 18.74
N SER A 324 -36.57 -2.10 19.39
CA SER A 324 -36.76 -0.64 19.41
C SER A 324 -35.63 0.02 20.18
N ILE A 325 -35.08 1.11 19.63
CA ILE A 325 -34.01 1.88 20.28
C ILE A 325 -34.59 2.54 21.53
N VAL A 326 -34.10 2.15 22.70
CA VAL A 326 -34.42 2.80 23.99
C VAL A 326 -33.62 4.08 24.12
N TRP A 327 -32.32 3.98 23.83
CA TRP A 327 -31.41 5.10 23.72
C TRP A 327 -30.23 4.74 22.83
N SER A 328 -29.58 5.76 22.26
CA SER A 328 -28.30 5.62 21.60
C SER A 328 -27.42 6.82 21.93
N ALA A 329 -26.11 6.66 21.85
CA ALA A 329 -25.16 7.71 22.14
C ALA A 329 -23.82 7.48 21.44
N GLU A 330 -23.23 8.56 20.93
CA GLU A 330 -21.84 8.59 20.48
C GLU A 330 -20.90 8.96 21.63
N ALA A 331 -19.61 8.68 21.46
CA ALA A 331 -18.57 9.24 22.31
C ALA A 331 -18.67 10.78 22.30
N PRO A 332 -18.70 11.47 23.47
CA PRO A 332 -18.97 12.90 23.53
C PRO A 332 -17.87 13.75 22.86
N ASP A 333 -18.31 14.85 22.21
CA ASP A 333 -17.44 15.93 21.72
C ASP A 333 -17.16 16.92 22.84
N ASP A 334 -16.08 16.69 23.57
CA ASP A 334 -15.65 17.47 24.74
C ASP A 334 -14.31 18.21 24.53
N GLY A 335 -13.86 18.29 23.27
CA GLY A 335 -12.60 18.90 22.87
C GLY A 335 -11.37 17.99 23.02
N GLN A 336 -11.50 16.79 23.59
CA GLN A 336 -10.46 15.75 23.52
C GLN A 336 -10.55 14.98 22.19
N PRO A 337 -9.49 14.26 21.75
CA PRO A 337 -9.51 13.45 20.54
C PRO A 337 -10.76 12.56 20.40
N ALA A 338 -11.24 12.40 19.17
CA ALA A 338 -12.42 11.61 18.87
C ALA A 338 -12.14 10.11 19.08
N VAL A 339 -13.12 9.38 19.61
CA VAL A 339 -13.04 7.92 19.77
C VAL A 339 -13.61 7.27 18.52
N THR A 340 -12.80 6.45 17.84
CA THR A 340 -13.15 5.89 16.52
C THR A 340 -14.11 4.71 16.61
N ARG A 341 -14.09 4.00 17.75
CA ARG A 341 -14.82 2.76 17.97
C ARG A 341 -15.05 2.54 19.46
N LEU A 342 -16.16 1.91 19.85
CA LEU A 342 -16.39 1.51 21.25
C LEU A 342 -16.76 0.03 21.38
N ILE A 343 -16.25 -0.60 22.45
CA ILE A 343 -16.65 -1.93 22.91
C ILE A 343 -17.33 -1.77 24.27
N GLY A 344 -18.66 -1.94 24.28
CA GLY A 344 -19.49 -1.62 25.43
C GLY A 344 -19.76 -2.77 26.40
N THR A 345 -20.01 -2.42 27.65
CA THR A 345 -20.58 -3.29 28.70
C THR A 345 -21.81 -2.63 29.35
N PRO A 346 -22.88 -3.39 29.64
CA PRO A 346 -24.04 -2.87 30.37
C PRO A 346 -23.66 -2.45 31.80
N THR A 347 -24.20 -1.35 32.29
CA THR A 347 -24.04 -0.92 33.69
C THR A 347 -25.31 -1.17 34.49
N SER A 348 -25.17 -1.36 35.81
CA SER A 348 -26.27 -1.75 36.71
C SER A 348 -27.37 -0.68 36.85
N ASP A 349 -27.05 0.58 36.54
CA ASP A 349 -27.98 1.71 36.50
C ASP A 349 -28.80 1.80 35.19
N GLY A 350 -28.64 0.81 34.29
CA GLY A 350 -29.43 0.70 33.07
C GLY A 350 -28.87 1.44 31.85
N TRP A 351 -27.68 2.03 31.99
CA TRP A 351 -26.89 2.64 30.91
C TRP A 351 -25.73 1.72 30.47
N ALA A 352 -24.68 2.29 29.88
CA ALA A 352 -23.49 1.55 29.50
C ALA A 352 -22.20 2.34 29.74
N ALA A 353 -21.09 1.60 29.68
CA ALA A 353 -19.75 2.13 29.57
C ALA A 353 -18.99 1.35 28.50
N GLY A 354 -17.92 1.88 27.95
CA GLY A 354 -17.10 1.16 27.00
C GLY A 354 -15.73 1.77 26.80
N CYS A 355 -14.79 0.96 26.33
CA CYS A 355 -13.46 1.41 25.94
C CYS A 355 -13.26 1.31 24.43
N GLY A 356 -12.28 2.06 23.93
CA GLY A 356 -11.95 2.13 22.52
C GLY A 356 -10.67 2.92 22.28
N GLU A 357 -10.35 3.14 21.01
CA GLU A 357 -9.19 3.90 20.58
C GLU A 357 -9.59 5.28 20.04
N THR A 358 -8.78 6.29 20.34
CA THR A 358 -8.89 7.60 19.69
C THR A 358 -8.30 7.59 18.28
N VAL A 359 -8.60 8.63 17.50
CA VAL A 359 -7.99 8.88 16.19
C VAL A 359 -6.46 8.90 16.26
N ASP A 360 -5.90 9.36 17.39
CA ASP A 360 -4.45 9.42 17.65
C ASP A 360 -3.90 8.12 18.27
N GLY A 361 -4.70 7.05 18.28
CA GLY A 361 -4.26 5.74 18.79
C GLY A 361 -4.18 5.63 20.31
N GLN A 362 -4.67 6.61 21.07
CA GLN A 362 -4.68 6.54 22.54
C GLN A 362 -5.88 5.74 23.06
N MET A 363 -5.70 5.02 24.17
CA MET A 363 -6.80 4.35 24.88
C MET A 363 -7.83 5.37 25.38
N ALA A 364 -9.11 5.07 25.19
CA ALA A 364 -10.22 5.90 25.66
C ALA A 364 -11.28 5.08 26.40
N PHE A 365 -11.96 5.74 27.33
CA PHE A 365 -13.12 5.24 28.05
C PHE A 365 -14.27 6.22 27.93
N VAL A 366 -15.48 5.69 27.70
CA VAL A 366 -16.70 6.47 27.58
C VAL A 366 -17.76 5.92 28.51
N ARG A 367 -18.36 6.80 29.31
CA ARG A 367 -19.49 6.51 30.19
C ARG A 367 -20.75 7.19 29.68
N ILE A 368 -21.79 6.41 29.39
CA ILE A 368 -23.09 6.93 28.93
C ILE A 368 -24.02 7.08 30.12
N GLN A 369 -24.56 8.27 30.37
CA GLN A 369 -25.55 8.50 31.43
C GLN A 369 -26.77 9.26 30.92
N ALA A 370 -26.82 9.53 29.61
CA ALA A 370 -27.93 10.14 28.92
C ALA A 370 -28.08 9.64 27.49
N ASN A 371 -29.35 9.57 27.05
CA ASN A 371 -29.67 9.34 25.66
C ASN A 371 -29.38 10.63 24.88
N THR A 372 -28.35 10.61 24.06
CA THR A 372 -28.09 11.72 23.15
C THR A 372 -28.73 11.47 21.81
N GLY A 373 -28.79 10.24 21.31
CA GLY A 373 -29.01 9.94 19.88
C GLY A 373 -27.68 9.63 19.19
N ILE A 374 -27.77 9.08 17.97
CA ILE A 374 -26.65 8.95 17.02
C ILE A 374 -26.88 10.01 15.97
N TYR A 375 -25.86 10.83 15.70
CA TYR A 375 -26.01 12.02 14.87
C TYR A 375 -24.91 12.12 13.85
N ILE A 376 -25.30 12.13 12.57
CA ILE A 376 -24.36 12.28 11.45
C ILE A 376 -24.79 13.49 10.65
N ASN A 377 -23.84 14.41 10.47
CA ASN A 377 -24.06 15.58 9.66
C ASN A 377 -23.74 15.29 8.20
N THR A 378 -24.56 15.84 7.31
CA THR A 378 -24.33 15.74 5.87
C THR A 378 -24.09 17.13 5.31
N LEU A 379 -22.89 17.35 4.74
CA LEU A 379 -22.59 18.51 3.94
C LEU A 379 -22.72 18.13 2.45
N THR A 380 -23.49 18.91 1.70
CA THR A 380 -23.61 18.79 0.24
C THR A 380 -23.31 20.12 -0.43
N GLY A 381 -23.03 20.12 -1.72
CA GLY A 381 -22.90 21.37 -2.48
C GLY A 381 -22.42 21.13 -3.90
N THR A 382 -22.10 22.21 -4.58
CA THR A 382 -21.53 22.22 -5.92
C THR A 382 -20.26 23.07 -5.92
N VAL A 383 -19.20 22.56 -6.54
CA VAL A 383 -17.99 23.35 -6.81
C VAL A 383 -18.18 24.08 -8.14
N ARG A 384 -18.05 25.41 -8.16
CA ARG A 384 -18.24 26.25 -9.37
C ARG A 384 -17.11 27.25 -9.53
N LYS A 385 -16.80 27.59 -10.78
CA LYS A 385 -15.91 28.72 -11.12
C LYS A 385 -16.68 30.02 -10.94
N ASP A 386 -16.26 30.83 -9.98
CA ASP A 386 -16.79 32.18 -9.80
C ASP A 386 -16.40 33.02 -11.01
N GLY A 387 -17.38 33.29 -11.88
CA GLY A 387 -17.17 34.00 -13.12
C GLY A 387 -17.31 35.52 -12.97
N ASN A 388 -17.67 35.99 -11.79
CA ASN A 388 -17.96 37.40 -11.54
C ASN A 388 -17.18 37.99 -10.35
N ASP A 389 -16.21 37.23 -9.84
CA ASP A 389 -15.26 37.58 -8.78
C ASP A 389 -15.96 38.13 -7.53
N ASN A 390 -17.11 37.55 -7.17
CA ASN A 390 -17.89 37.94 -6.00
C ASN A 390 -17.74 36.99 -4.80
N CYS A 391 -16.91 35.95 -4.96
CA CYS A 391 -16.69 34.82 -4.07
C CYS A 391 -17.97 34.08 -3.68
N ILE A 392 -18.90 33.92 -4.63
CA ILE A 392 -20.17 33.20 -4.48
C ILE A 392 -20.32 32.26 -5.67
N ALA A 393 -20.64 31.00 -5.40
CA ALA A 393 -20.94 30.03 -6.45
C ALA A 393 -22.38 30.24 -6.95
N ASP A 394 -22.52 30.99 -8.04
CA ASP A 394 -23.81 31.40 -8.59
C ASP A 394 -24.43 30.33 -9.52
N ALA A 395 -25.76 30.25 -9.52
CA ALA A 395 -26.48 29.35 -10.40
C ALA A 395 -26.31 29.77 -11.88
N GLY A 396 -25.63 28.93 -12.66
CA GLY A 396 -25.28 29.20 -14.06
C GLY A 396 -23.78 29.29 -14.32
N GLU A 397 -22.98 29.39 -13.26
CA GLU A 397 -21.53 29.28 -13.33
C GLU A 397 -21.07 27.85 -13.60
N THR A 398 -19.92 27.72 -14.25
CA THR A 398 -19.39 26.43 -14.70
C THR A 398 -19.01 25.55 -13.52
N SER A 399 -19.55 24.34 -13.47
CA SER A 399 -19.19 23.34 -12.47
C SER A 399 -17.75 22.86 -12.62
N VAL A 400 -17.08 22.60 -11.51
CA VAL A 400 -15.73 22.01 -11.47
C VAL A 400 -15.83 20.55 -11.07
N GLN A 401 -15.47 19.66 -11.99
CA GLN A 401 -15.47 18.20 -11.75
C GLN A 401 -14.18 17.73 -11.09
N HIS A 402 -14.27 16.64 -10.32
CA HIS A 402 -13.13 15.94 -9.70
C HIS A 402 -12.19 16.84 -8.87
N ALA A 403 -12.72 17.96 -8.36
CA ALA A 403 -12.05 18.78 -7.36
C ALA A 403 -12.01 17.99 -6.06
N ARG A 404 -10.90 18.05 -5.32
CA ARG A 404 -10.82 17.50 -3.97
C ARG A 404 -11.43 18.50 -3.01
N ILE A 405 -12.43 18.08 -2.25
CA ILE A 405 -12.99 18.83 -1.12
C ILE A 405 -12.42 18.19 0.14
N HIS A 406 -11.82 19.00 1.00
CA HIS A 406 -11.21 18.57 2.26
C HIS A 406 -11.84 19.35 3.40
N ALA A 407 -12.45 18.64 4.34
CA ALA A 407 -13.00 19.20 5.58
C ALA A 407 -12.14 18.75 6.76
N PHE A 408 -11.57 19.69 7.49
CA PHE A 408 -10.65 19.35 8.58
C PHE A 408 -10.76 20.29 9.78
N ASN A 409 -10.27 19.81 10.90
CA ASN A 409 -10.02 20.59 12.11
C ASN A 409 -8.69 20.12 12.74
N ALA A 410 -8.40 20.50 13.98
CA ALA A 410 -7.15 20.12 14.63
C ALA A 410 -6.97 18.61 14.87
N ASN A 411 -8.07 17.84 14.87
CA ASN A 411 -8.09 16.44 15.30
C ASN A 411 -8.59 15.47 14.20
N GLU A 412 -9.32 15.98 13.21
CA GLU A 412 -10.05 15.15 12.23
C GLU A 412 -9.93 15.73 10.82
N SER A 413 -9.97 14.85 9.83
CA SER A 413 -9.82 15.19 8.42
C SER A 413 -10.67 14.26 7.57
N PHE A 414 -11.52 14.82 6.73
CA PHE A 414 -12.46 14.14 5.85
C PHE A 414 -12.33 14.66 4.43
N MET A 415 -12.44 13.79 3.43
CA MET A 415 -12.28 14.18 2.04
C MET A 415 -13.36 13.57 1.15
N THR A 416 -13.71 14.30 0.09
CA THR A 416 -14.53 13.81 -1.02
C THR A 416 -14.04 14.45 -2.32
N PHE A 417 -14.53 13.96 -3.45
CA PHE A 417 -14.35 14.61 -4.74
C PHE A 417 -15.68 15.09 -5.29
N SER A 418 -15.66 16.17 -6.06
CA SER A 418 -16.82 16.56 -6.86
C SER A 418 -17.03 15.59 -8.03
N LYS A 419 -18.29 15.33 -8.37
CA LYS A 419 -18.69 14.50 -9.51
C LYS A 419 -18.52 15.26 -10.83
N ASN A 420 -18.78 14.61 -11.96
CA ASN A 420 -18.78 15.25 -13.29
C ASN A 420 -19.67 16.51 -13.39
N ASP A 421 -20.74 16.61 -12.61
CA ASP A 421 -21.63 17.78 -12.57
C ASP A 421 -21.20 18.85 -11.53
N GLY A 422 -20.07 18.64 -10.87
CA GLY A 422 -19.51 19.48 -9.81
C GLY A 422 -20.13 19.27 -8.43
N THR A 423 -21.14 18.40 -8.29
CA THR A 423 -21.76 18.17 -6.99
C THR A 423 -20.88 17.31 -6.08
N TYR A 424 -20.95 17.54 -4.78
CA TYR A 424 -20.22 16.78 -3.77
C TYR A 424 -21.12 16.49 -2.55
N GLU A 425 -20.78 15.43 -1.83
CA GLU A 425 -21.38 15.06 -0.55
C GLU A 425 -20.28 14.58 0.39
N ILE A 426 -20.32 15.02 1.65
CA ILE A 426 -19.41 14.56 2.69
C ILE A 426 -20.17 14.37 4.01
N LYS A 427 -19.90 13.24 4.68
CA LYS A 427 -20.45 12.94 6.01
C LYS A 427 -19.47 13.41 7.07
N LEU A 428 -19.96 14.20 8.01
CA LEU A 428 -19.15 14.84 9.04
C LEU A 428 -19.75 14.59 10.42
N PRO A 429 -18.93 14.45 11.46
CA PRO A 429 -19.42 14.43 12.83
C PRO A 429 -19.83 15.84 13.28
N ALA A 430 -20.25 15.98 14.54
CA ALA A 430 -20.44 17.30 15.11
C ALA A 430 -19.08 17.96 15.37
N GLY A 431 -19.00 19.28 15.21
CA GLY A 431 -17.75 20.01 15.31
C GLY A 431 -17.68 21.21 14.37
N ASP A 432 -16.64 21.99 14.56
CA ASP A 432 -16.27 23.09 13.67
C ASP A 432 -15.21 22.58 12.68
N PHE A 433 -15.43 22.80 11.39
CA PHE A 433 -14.55 22.37 10.31
C PHE A 433 -14.20 23.54 9.41
N GLU A 434 -12.95 23.56 8.97
CA GLU A 434 -12.50 24.38 7.86
C GLU A 434 -12.57 23.55 6.57
N LEU A 435 -12.96 24.20 5.47
CA LEU A 435 -13.03 23.59 4.15
C LEU A 435 -11.92 24.10 3.24
N GLU A 436 -11.33 23.17 2.50
CA GLU A 436 -10.47 23.44 1.35
C GLU A 436 -11.05 22.78 0.10
N ALA A 437 -10.85 23.43 -1.05
CA ALA A 437 -11.19 22.87 -2.34
C ALA A 437 -10.00 23.03 -3.30
N GLU A 438 -9.51 21.90 -3.80
CA GLU A 438 -8.43 21.85 -4.79
C GLU A 438 -9.00 21.38 -6.13
N PRO A 439 -9.22 22.30 -7.08
CA PRO A 439 -9.67 21.94 -8.43
C PRO A 439 -8.58 21.14 -9.17
N ASN A 440 -9.00 20.34 -10.14
CA ASN A 440 -8.10 19.62 -11.04
C ASN A 440 -7.61 20.48 -12.22
N GLU A 441 -7.65 21.80 -12.07
CA GLU A 441 -7.25 22.78 -13.08
C GLU A 441 -6.22 23.76 -12.51
N PRO A 442 -5.11 24.02 -13.21
CA PRO A 442 -4.10 24.98 -12.75
C PRO A 442 -4.67 26.41 -12.70
N PHE A 443 -4.08 27.25 -11.84
CA PHE A 443 -4.44 28.67 -11.62
C PHE A 443 -5.79 28.92 -10.96
N PHE A 444 -6.53 27.86 -10.61
CA PHE A 444 -7.78 27.96 -9.88
C PHE A 444 -7.62 27.49 -8.44
N TYR A 445 -8.28 28.17 -7.51
CA TYR A 445 -8.26 27.83 -6.09
C TYR A 445 -9.54 28.33 -5.40
N LEU A 446 -9.83 27.80 -4.21
CA LEU A 446 -10.96 28.26 -3.41
C LEU A 446 -10.81 29.75 -3.08
N CYS A 447 -11.86 30.54 -3.31
CA CYS A 447 -11.83 31.98 -3.10
C CYS A 447 -11.27 32.35 -1.69
N PRO A 448 -10.26 33.23 -1.57
CA PRO A 448 -9.62 33.54 -0.28
C PRO A 448 -10.57 34.26 0.69
N ASP A 449 -11.52 35.01 0.15
CA ASP A 449 -12.54 35.74 0.93
C ASP A 449 -13.79 34.88 1.20
N PHE A 450 -13.83 33.62 0.73
CA PHE A 450 -14.93 32.71 1.02
C PHE A 450 -14.92 32.26 2.48
N SER A 451 -16.09 32.27 3.11
CA SER A 451 -16.25 31.73 4.46
C SER A 451 -16.24 30.20 4.40
N ASN A 452 -15.06 29.62 4.52
CA ASN A 452 -14.82 28.18 4.47
C ASN A 452 -15.07 27.45 5.80
N ASN A 453 -15.49 28.16 6.86
CA ASN A 453 -15.78 27.54 8.15
C ASN A 453 -17.25 27.09 8.23
N ILE A 454 -17.44 25.83 8.61
CA ILE A 454 -18.75 25.23 8.89
C ILE A 454 -18.79 24.74 10.34
N SER A 455 -19.99 24.67 10.90
CA SER A 455 -20.20 24.20 12.26
C SER A 455 -21.43 23.30 12.32
N PHE A 456 -21.25 22.11 12.88
CA PHE A 456 -22.34 21.21 13.19
C PHE A 456 -22.48 21.05 14.70
N PRO A 457 -23.63 21.42 15.30
CA PRO A 457 -23.80 21.36 16.74
C PRO A 457 -23.83 19.90 17.23
N ALA A 458 -23.27 19.66 18.40
CA ALA A 458 -23.37 18.37 19.06
C ALA A 458 -24.84 18.03 19.39
N GLY A 459 -25.20 16.75 19.24
CA GLY A 459 -26.50 16.26 19.69
C GLY A 459 -27.67 16.47 18.71
N ALA A 460 -27.42 16.67 17.41
CA ALA A 460 -28.46 16.68 16.38
C ALA A 460 -27.90 16.28 15.00
N ASP A 461 -28.72 15.66 14.15
CA ASP A 461 -28.42 15.50 12.72
C ASP A 461 -28.51 16.86 12.04
N GLY A 462 -27.42 17.29 11.44
CA GLY A 462 -27.33 18.48 10.63
C GLY A 462 -27.29 18.15 9.14
N SER A 463 -27.95 18.98 8.33
CA SER A 463 -27.66 19.03 6.91
C SER A 463 -27.31 20.45 6.53
N LEU A 464 -26.15 20.61 5.90
CA LEU A 464 -25.70 21.88 5.35
C LEU A 464 -25.54 21.72 3.84
N MET A 465 -25.95 22.74 3.11
CA MET A 465 -25.62 22.88 1.70
C MET A 465 -24.68 24.08 1.59
N LEU A 466 -23.50 23.88 1.00
CA LEU A 466 -22.52 24.93 0.80
C LEU A 466 -21.88 24.77 -0.58
N ASP A 467 -22.19 25.65 -1.50
CA ASP A 467 -21.52 25.68 -2.79
C ASP A 467 -20.14 26.35 -2.64
N LEU A 468 -19.13 25.82 -3.31
CA LEU A 468 -17.73 26.21 -3.17
C LEU A 468 -17.30 27.01 -4.42
N PRO A 469 -17.04 28.33 -4.28
CA PRO A 469 -16.61 29.17 -5.37
C PRO A 469 -15.10 29.09 -5.58
N ILE A 470 -14.70 28.82 -6.81
CA ILE A 470 -13.31 28.71 -7.24
C ILE A 470 -12.98 29.91 -8.12
N GLN A 471 -11.91 30.65 -7.80
CA GLN A 471 -11.45 31.81 -8.57
C GLN A 471 -10.01 31.60 -9.06
N SER A 472 -9.49 32.60 -9.79
CA SER A 472 -8.07 32.74 -10.12
C SER A 472 -7.51 34.08 -9.60
N ASP A 473 -6.21 34.14 -9.32
CA ASP A 473 -5.54 35.33 -8.78
C ASP A 473 -5.35 36.38 -9.89
N ASP A 474 -4.98 35.88 -11.06
CA ASP A 474 -4.82 36.67 -12.27
C ASP A 474 -6.06 36.53 -13.16
N LEU A 475 -6.23 37.50 -14.05
CA LEU A 475 -7.15 37.35 -15.16
C LEU A 475 -6.74 36.15 -16.00
N ILE A 476 -7.60 35.14 -16.05
CA ILE A 476 -7.39 33.95 -16.85
C ILE A 476 -8.07 34.04 -18.20
N HIS A 477 -7.37 33.54 -19.20
CA HIS A 477 -7.81 33.38 -20.57
C HIS A 477 -7.97 31.90 -20.86
N GLN A 478 -8.92 31.55 -21.72
CA GLN A 478 -9.14 30.17 -22.11
C GLN A 478 -8.46 29.89 -23.44
N ILE A 479 -7.69 28.82 -23.51
CA ILE A 479 -7.32 28.21 -24.78
C ILE A 479 -8.08 26.90 -24.91
N SER A 480 -8.75 26.72 -26.03
CA SER A 480 -9.45 25.49 -26.36
C SER A 480 -9.08 25.04 -27.75
N GLY A 481 -9.30 23.77 -28.07
CA GLY A 481 -9.05 23.29 -29.41
C GLY A 481 -9.33 21.82 -29.55
N THR A 482 -9.14 21.35 -30.77
CA THR A 482 -9.23 19.95 -31.12
C THR A 482 -7.90 19.45 -31.66
N LEU A 483 -7.60 18.18 -31.41
CA LEU A 483 -6.62 17.43 -32.17
C LEU A 483 -7.32 16.24 -32.83
N ARG A 484 -7.27 16.20 -34.16
CA ARG A 484 -8.01 15.23 -34.98
C ARG A 484 -7.07 14.54 -35.97
N LEU A 485 -7.43 13.32 -36.37
CA LEU A 485 -6.72 12.58 -37.38
C LEU A 485 -7.27 12.93 -38.77
N ASP A 486 -6.47 13.57 -39.59
CA ASP A 486 -6.75 13.71 -41.03
C ASP A 486 -6.45 12.38 -41.73
N GLN A 487 -7.49 11.74 -42.25
CA GLN A 487 -7.38 10.46 -42.93
C GLN A 487 -7.11 10.60 -44.42
N ASN A 488 -7.37 11.78 -44.98
CA ASN A 488 -7.27 12.02 -46.41
C ASN A 488 -6.04 12.88 -46.79
N ASN A 489 -5.24 13.24 -45.79
CA ASN A 489 -3.96 13.94 -45.86
C ASN A 489 -4.07 15.27 -46.60
N ASN A 490 -5.18 15.99 -46.45
CA ASN A 490 -5.37 17.33 -47.00
C ASN A 490 -5.01 18.46 -46.01
N CYS A 491 -4.60 18.11 -44.79
CA CYS A 491 -4.30 18.98 -43.67
C CYS A 491 -5.45 19.89 -43.25
N THR A 492 -6.67 19.41 -43.42
CA THR A 492 -7.89 20.05 -42.94
C THR A 492 -8.78 19.00 -42.29
N TYR A 493 -9.50 19.38 -41.24
CA TYR A 493 -10.48 18.48 -40.64
C TYR A 493 -11.71 18.37 -41.54
N ASP A 494 -12.03 17.16 -41.97
CA ASP A 494 -13.26 16.80 -42.65
C ASP A 494 -14.23 16.08 -41.72
N GLY A 495 -15.53 16.40 -41.82
CA GLY A 495 -16.55 15.82 -40.93
C GLY A 495 -16.62 14.29 -41.04
N GLY A 496 -16.45 13.60 -39.90
CA GLY A 496 -16.45 12.13 -39.82
C GLY A 496 -15.07 11.51 -39.59
N GLU A 497 -14.02 12.32 -39.52
CA GLU A 497 -12.66 11.87 -39.22
C GLU A 497 -12.45 11.50 -37.73
N PRO A 498 -11.61 10.49 -37.42
CA PRO A 498 -11.41 9.97 -36.07
C PRO A 498 -10.89 11.00 -35.07
N GLU A 499 -11.32 10.83 -33.82
CA GLU A 499 -10.89 11.63 -32.68
C GLU A 499 -9.56 11.09 -32.15
N LEU A 500 -8.69 11.97 -31.65
CA LEU A 500 -7.38 11.58 -31.10
C LEU A 500 -7.35 11.81 -29.58
N PRO A 501 -7.78 10.82 -28.76
CA PRO A 501 -7.79 10.97 -27.32
C PRO A 501 -6.41 10.80 -26.69
N SER A 502 -6.21 11.47 -25.57
CA SER A 502 -5.00 11.37 -24.73
C SER A 502 -3.69 11.70 -25.44
N TRP A 503 -3.73 12.64 -26.39
CA TRP A 503 -2.54 13.20 -27.01
C TRP A 503 -2.01 14.39 -26.21
N GLN A 504 -0.69 14.44 -26.05
CA GLN A 504 -0.01 15.50 -25.29
C GLN A 504 0.17 16.75 -26.16
N LEU A 505 -0.23 17.89 -25.62
CA LEU A 505 0.15 19.22 -26.11
C LEU A 505 1.02 19.89 -25.06
N ASN A 506 2.17 20.43 -25.49
CA ASN A 506 3.05 21.21 -24.63
C ASN A 506 2.71 22.69 -24.73
N VAL A 507 2.68 23.36 -23.59
CA VAL A 507 2.38 24.79 -23.47
C VAL A 507 3.56 25.45 -22.78
N VAL A 508 4.28 26.28 -23.54
CA VAL A 508 5.46 27.00 -23.03
C VAL A 508 5.24 28.50 -23.19
N GLY A 509 5.37 29.24 -22.10
CA GLY A 509 5.16 30.69 -22.13
C GLY A 509 5.11 31.30 -20.74
N ASN A 510 5.57 32.55 -20.62
CA ASN A 510 5.44 33.34 -19.39
C ASN A 510 6.06 32.71 -18.12
N GLY A 511 7.08 31.87 -18.26
CA GLY A 511 7.71 31.15 -17.13
C GLY A 511 7.04 29.81 -16.79
N GLU A 512 5.94 29.48 -17.48
CA GLU A 512 5.22 28.22 -17.38
C GLU A 512 5.71 27.23 -18.45
N ASP A 513 5.82 25.96 -18.05
CA ASP A 513 6.08 24.81 -18.92
C ASP A 513 5.26 23.63 -18.40
N PHE A 514 4.10 23.40 -19.02
CA PHE A 514 3.20 22.32 -18.64
C PHE A 514 2.58 21.66 -19.87
N SER A 515 1.95 20.51 -19.64
CA SER A 515 1.27 19.73 -20.67
C SER A 515 -0.22 19.65 -20.42
N VAL A 516 -1.00 19.60 -21.50
CA VAL A 516 -2.42 19.25 -21.49
C VAL A 516 -2.65 18.03 -22.38
N TRP A 517 -3.66 17.23 -22.07
CA TRP A 517 -4.04 16.07 -22.86
C TRP A 517 -5.42 16.26 -23.46
N THR A 518 -5.63 15.73 -24.66
CA THR A 518 -6.96 15.65 -25.25
C THR A 518 -7.84 14.65 -24.51
N ASP A 519 -9.12 14.97 -24.38
CA ASP A 519 -10.15 14.09 -23.84
C ASP A 519 -10.55 12.97 -24.82
N ALA A 520 -11.51 12.14 -24.44
CA ALA A 520 -12.02 11.03 -25.27
C ALA A 520 -12.51 11.47 -26.66
N SER A 521 -12.89 12.75 -26.81
CA SER A 521 -13.37 13.34 -28.05
C SER A 521 -12.30 14.13 -28.83
N GLY A 522 -11.03 14.02 -28.43
CA GLY A 522 -9.94 14.77 -29.04
C GLY A 522 -10.00 16.28 -28.77
N MET A 523 -10.82 16.72 -27.81
CA MET A 523 -10.88 18.13 -27.40
C MET A 523 -9.93 18.37 -26.25
N TYR A 524 -9.40 19.59 -26.15
CA TYR A 524 -8.68 20.03 -24.97
C TYR A 524 -9.09 21.46 -24.62
N SER A 525 -8.98 21.79 -23.33
CA SER A 525 -9.19 23.13 -22.82
C SER A 525 -8.24 23.36 -21.66
N LEU A 526 -7.69 24.55 -21.57
CA LEU A 526 -6.88 25.01 -20.46
C LEU A 526 -7.11 26.49 -20.21
N PHE A 527 -6.74 26.92 -19.01
CA PHE A 527 -6.75 28.32 -18.61
C PHE A 527 -5.32 28.78 -18.36
N VAL A 528 -5.01 30.01 -18.76
CA VAL A 528 -3.68 30.63 -18.59
C VAL A 528 -3.81 32.12 -18.26
N PRO A 529 -2.88 32.71 -17.48
CA PRO A 529 -2.87 34.15 -17.23
C PRO A 529 -2.46 34.94 -18.48
N GLU A 530 -2.46 36.27 -18.41
CA GLU A 530 -1.92 37.13 -19.47
C GLU A 530 -0.48 36.73 -19.84
N GLY A 531 -0.18 36.69 -21.14
CA GLY A 531 1.13 36.22 -21.61
C GLY A 531 1.12 35.75 -23.06
N SER A 532 2.31 35.37 -23.52
CA SER A 532 2.53 34.75 -24.83
C SER A 532 2.83 33.27 -24.60
N TYR A 533 1.97 32.41 -25.15
CA TYR A 533 2.06 30.96 -25.00
C TYR A 533 2.24 30.32 -26.36
N THR A 534 3.23 29.43 -26.46
CA THR A 534 3.43 28.59 -27.63
C THR A 534 2.89 27.20 -27.34
N MET A 535 1.81 26.84 -28.01
CA MET A 535 1.24 25.50 -27.98
C MET A 535 1.88 24.65 -29.06
N THR A 536 2.36 23.46 -28.71
CA THR A 536 2.96 22.51 -29.65
C THR A 536 2.29 21.16 -29.46
N ALA A 537 1.63 20.65 -30.50
CA ALA A 537 1.13 19.27 -30.51
C ALA A 537 2.31 18.33 -30.75
N LYS A 538 2.41 17.28 -29.92
CA LYS A 538 3.50 16.30 -30.01
C LYS A 538 2.96 15.00 -30.61
N PRO A 539 3.51 14.50 -31.73
CA PRO A 539 3.21 13.17 -32.22
C PRO A 539 3.39 12.12 -31.12
N ILE A 540 2.39 11.23 -30.98
CA ILE A 540 2.45 10.12 -30.02
C ILE A 540 3.60 9.15 -30.32
N ASN A 541 3.96 9.01 -31.60
CA ASN A 541 5.12 8.29 -32.09
C ASN A 541 5.46 8.77 -33.52
N PRO A 542 6.61 8.37 -34.08
CA PRO A 542 7.04 8.80 -35.42
C PRO A 542 6.18 8.35 -36.60
N ASN A 543 5.13 7.54 -36.42
CA ASN A 543 4.20 7.19 -37.50
C ASN A 543 3.20 8.31 -37.80
N PHE A 544 3.09 9.28 -36.90
CA PHE A 544 2.25 10.45 -37.05
C PHE A 544 3.11 11.68 -37.24
N ASP A 545 2.63 12.62 -38.04
CA ASP A 545 3.17 13.98 -38.09
C ASP A 545 2.03 14.98 -37.88
N ILE A 546 2.39 16.20 -37.48
CA ILE A 546 1.44 17.31 -37.30
C ILE A 546 1.45 18.19 -38.54
N CYS A 547 0.28 18.42 -39.11
CA CYS A 547 0.11 19.34 -40.21
C CYS A 547 0.60 20.75 -39.85
N SER A 548 1.16 21.46 -40.83
CA SER A 548 1.67 22.81 -40.61
C SER A 548 0.52 23.81 -40.35
N PRO A 549 0.58 24.64 -39.29
CA PRO A 549 1.71 24.78 -38.37
C PRO A 549 1.66 23.77 -37.19
N PRO A 550 2.79 23.09 -36.86
CA PRO A 550 2.86 22.15 -35.73
C PRO A 550 2.86 22.85 -34.36
N SER A 551 3.03 24.16 -34.36
CA SER A 551 3.00 25.01 -33.17
C SER A 551 2.22 26.29 -33.45
N GLN A 552 1.44 26.75 -32.48
CA GLN A 552 0.68 27.99 -32.56
C GLN A 552 1.03 28.88 -31.36
N THR A 553 1.36 30.13 -31.64
CA THR A 553 1.58 31.13 -30.59
C THR A 553 0.29 31.92 -30.38
N ILE A 554 -0.17 31.95 -29.13
CA ILE A 554 -1.34 32.70 -28.69
C ILE A 554 -0.85 33.76 -27.72
N ASP A 555 -1.23 35.02 -28.01
CA ASP A 555 -0.91 36.16 -27.17
C ASP A 555 -2.18 36.65 -26.48
N PHE A 556 -2.18 36.63 -25.16
CA PHE A 556 -3.17 37.29 -24.33
C PHE A 556 -2.57 38.55 -23.73
N GLY A 557 -3.17 39.70 -24.03
CA GLY A 557 -2.75 40.99 -23.50
C GLY A 557 -3.71 41.54 -22.45
N ALA A 558 -3.27 42.57 -21.74
CA ALA A 558 -4.07 43.29 -20.75
C ALA A 558 -5.47 43.67 -21.27
N GLY A 559 -6.53 43.23 -20.58
CA GLY A 559 -7.90 43.43 -21.05
C GLY A 559 -8.95 42.62 -20.28
N PRO A 560 -10.16 42.40 -20.82
CA PRO A 560 -11.08 41.40 -20.29
C PRO A 560 -10.62 39.98 -20.67
N ALA A 561 -11.14 38.96 -19.98
CA ALA A 561 -10.87 37.56 -20.29
C ALA A 561 -11.15 37.27 -21.78
N GLN A 562 -10.27 36.48 -22.39
CA GLN A 562 -10.31 36.17 -23.82
C GLN A 562 -10.32 34.65 -24.01
N SER A 563 -10.91 34.21 -25.11
CA SER A 563 -10.84 32.82 -25.54
C SER A 563 -10.09 32.76 -26.87
N ALA A 564 -9.17 31.80 -26.98
CA ALA A 564 -8.49 31.47 -28.22
C ALA A 564 -8.79 30.02 -28.60
N VAL A 565 -8.76 29.74 -29.91
CA VAL A 565 -8.86 28.39 -30.45
C VAL A 565 -7.53 28.03 -31.09
N ALA A 566 -6.96 26.88 -30.73
CA ALA A 566 -5.79 26.29 -31.36
C ALA A 566 -6.11 24.86 -31.83
N ASP A 567 -6.62 24.72 -33.04
CA ASP A 567 -6.86 23.39 -33.60
C ASP A 567 -5.59 22.83 -34.23
N PHE A 568 -5.30 21.57 -33.93
CA PHE A 568 -4.21 20.83 -34.52
C PHE A 568 -4.78 19.65 -35.31
N VAL A 569 -4.08 19.28 -36.38
CA VAL A 569 -4.44 18.14 -37.22
C VAL A 569 -3.21 17.27 -37.33
N ALA A 570 -3.34 16.01 -36.93
CA ALA A 570 -2.32 15.00 -37.16
C ALA A 570 -2.71 14.19 -38.38
N HIS A 571 -1.73 13.71 -39.14
CA HIS A 571 -1.96 12.75 -40.22
C HIS A 571 -1.05 11.54 -40.04
N ALA A 572 -1.41 10.44 -40.69
CA ALA A 572 -0.49 9.32 -40.82
C ALA A 572 0.68 9.74 -41.71
N ASP A 573 1.89 9.77 -41.16
CA ASP A 573 3.13 9.94 -41.93
C ASP A 573 3.56 8.60 -42.54
N VAL A 574 3.39 7.54 -41.77
CA VAL A 574 3.65 6.16 -42.18
C VAL A 574 2.40 5.33 -41.97
N ASP A 575 1.90 4.66 -43.01
CA ASP A 575 0.78 3.71 -42.95
C ASP A 575 1.28 2.33 -42.49
N CYS A 576 1.09 2.00 -41.21
CA CYS A 576 1.61 0.78 -40.61
C CYS A 576 0.93 0.42 -39.28
N PRO A 577 0.65 -0.87 -39.00
CA PRO A 577 0.25 -1.32 -37.68
C PRO A 577 1.46 -1.37 -36.74
N LEU A 578 1.41 -0.63 -35.62
CA LEU A 578 2.45 -0.64 -34.59
C LEU A 578 1.87 -1.26 -33.31
N MET A 579 2.06 -2.56 -33.14
CA MET A 579 1.57 -3.27 -31.98
C MET A 579 2.40 -2.97 -30.74
N TYR A 580 1.73 -2.76 -29.63
CA TYR A 580 2.32 -2.70 -28.30
C TYR A 580 1.80 -3.87 -27.50
N THR A 581 2.64 -4.47 -26.67
CA THR A 581 2.20 -5.36 -25.60
C THR A 581 2.77 -4.93 -24.25
N SER A 582 2.04 -5.21 -23.18
CA SER A 582 2.51 -5.03 -21.82
C SER A 582 1.93 -6.11 -20.90
N LEU A 583 2.69 -6.48 -19.88
CA LEU A 583 2.34 -7.48 -18.90
C LEU A 583 2.19 -6.87 -17.52
N THR A 584 1.13 -7.31 -16.84
CA THR A 584 1.03 -7.17 -15.39
C THR A 584 0.32 -8.40 -14.83
N ALA A 585 0.29 -8.52 -13.51
CA ALA A 585 -0.41 -9.60 -12.85
C ALA A 585 -1.00 -9.15 -11.52
N ASN A 586 -2.10 -9.81 -11.15
CA ASN A 586 -2.56 -9.81 -9.77
C ASN A 586 -1.49 -10.48 -8.89
N ASN A 587 -1.57 -10.25 -7.58
CA ASN A 587 -0.60 -10.78 -6.62
C ASN A 587 -0.35 -12.29 -6.82
N ILE A 588 0.92 -12.66 -6.98
CA ILE A 588 1.35 -14.05 -7.16
C ILE A 588 1.58 -14.67 -5.77
N ARG A 589 0.71 -15.61 -5.39
CA ARG A 589 0.80 -16.31 -4.09
C ARG A 589 0.97 -17.83 -4.31
N PRO A 590 1.86 -18.51 -3.58
CA PRO A 590 1.99 -19.97 -3.68
C PRO A 590 0.65 -20.67 -3.37
N CYS A 591 0.38 -21.78 -4.05
CA CYS A 591 -0.85 -22.56 -3.90
C CYS A 591 -2.15 -21.79 -4.19
N SER A 592 -2.12 -20.76 -5.03
CA SER A 592 -3.29 -19.96 -5.40
C SER A 592 -3.53 -19.94 -6.91
N THR A 593 -4.67 -19.40 -7.32
CA THR A 593 -4.90 -18.96 -8.70
C THR A 593 -4.67 -17.45 -8.77
N SER A 594 -3.88 -17.00 -9.73
CA SER A 594 -3.70 -15.59 -10.06
C SER A 594 -4.10 -15.33 -11.51
N VAL A 595 -4.18 -14.05 -11.88
CA VAL A 595 -4.49 -13.60 -13.24
C VAL A 595 -3.30 -12.80 -13.76
N VAL A 596 -2.78 -13.24 -14.91
CA VAL A 596 -1.81 -12.49 -15.71
C VAL A 596 -2.58 -11.72 -16.77
N HIS A 597 -2.35 -10.42 -16.83
CA HIS A 597 -2.98 -9.51 -17.79
C HIS A 597 -1.99 -9.23 -18.92
N VAL A 598 -2.34 -9.69 -20.12
CA VAL A 598 -1.62 -9.37 -21.36
C VAL A 598 -2.36 -8.25 -22.05
N ARG A 599 -1.79 -7.05 -21.96
CA ARG A 599 -2.32 -5.88 -22.62
C ARG A 599 -1.78 -5.75 -24.01
N TYR A 600 -2.63 -5.30 -24.91
CA TYR A 600 -2.22 -4.95 -26.25
C TYR A 600 -3.01 -3.79 -26.82
N ARG A 601 -2.36 -3.07 -27.73
CA ARG A 601 -3.01 -2.05 -28.56
C ARG A 601 -2.25 -1.92 -29.88
N ASN A 602 -2.91 -1.35 -30.86
CA ASN A 602 -2.26 -0.90 -32.08
C ASN A 602 -2.09 0.62 -31.99
N GLY A 603 -0.87 1.07 -31.68
CA GLY A 603 -0.51 2.50 -31.67
C GLY A 603 -0.05 3.00 -33.05
N GLY A 604 -0.28 2.22 -34.11
CA GLY A 604 0.01 2.58 -35.49
C GLY A 604 -1.12 3.35 -36.15
N THR A 605 -1.05 3.44 -37.47
CA THR A 605 -1.98 4.19 -38.34
C THR A 605 -2.83 3.27 -39.21
N ALA A 606 -2.39 2.02 -39.40
CA ALA A 606 -3.10 1.00 -40.16
C ALA A 606 -3.71 -0.05 -39.24
N ILE A 607 -4.73 -0.78 -39.71
CA ILE A 607 -5.26 -1.95 -39.00
C ILE A 607 -4.21 -3.06 -38.95
N ALA A 608 -4.02 -3.66 -37.78
CA ALA A 608 -3.21 -4.86 -37.61
C ALA A 608 -4.07 -6.08 -37.94
N GLU A 609 -3.98 -6.59 -39.17
CA GLU A 609 -4.76 -7.73 -39.61
C GLU A 609 -4.27 -9.04 -38.97
N ASN A 610 -5.20 -9.87 -38.50
CA ASN A 610 -4.91 -11.18 -37.89
C ASN A 610 -3.81 -11.15 -36.81
N ALA A 611 -3.85 -10.15 -35.94
CA ALA A 611 -2.88 -9.99 -34.87
C ALA A 611 -2.88 -11.21 -33.94
N ARG A 612 -1.69 -11.55 -33.43
CA ARG A 612 -1.45 -12.70 -32.56
C ARG A 612 -0.59 -12.33 -31.40
N VAL A 613 -0.83 -12.94 -30.25
CA VAL A 613 0.07 -12.84 -29.11
C VAL A 613 0.51 -14.22 -28.66
N THR A 614 1.82 -14.39 -28.52
CA THR A 614 2.45 -15.57 -27.95
C THR A 614 2.89 -15.25 -26.54
N VAL A 615 2.36 -15.99 -25.56
CA VAL A 615 2.64 -15.81 -24.14
C VAL A 615 3.41 -17.02 -23.65
N THR A 616 4.56 -16.80 -23.01
CA THR A 616 5.35 -17.88 -22.38
C THR A 616 5.26 -17.73 -20.87
N LEU A 617 4.65 -18.72 -20.23
CA LEU A 617 4.53 -18.78 -18.77
C LEU A 617 5.81 -19.29 -18.11
N ASP A 618 6.09 -18.79 -16.91
CA ASP A 618 7.11 -19.35 -16.02
C ASP A 618 6.82 -20.84 -15.74
N PRO A 619 7.81 -21.74 -15.65
CA PRO A 619 7.60 -23.15 -15.28
C PRO A 619 6.79 -23.38 -14.00
N PHE A 620 6.80 -22.43 -13.06
CA PHE A 620 6.02 -22.49 -11.82
C PHE A 620 4.60 -21.94 -11.93
N LEU A 621 4.15 -21.59 -13.14
CA LEU A 621 2.79 -21.12 -13.44
C LEU A 621 2.07 -22.09 -14.39
N THR A 622 0.95 -22.65 -13.97
CA THR A 622 0.16 -23.59 -14.79
C THR A 622 -1.05 -22.89 -15.39
N PHE A 623 -1.22 -22.92 -16.71
CA PHE A 623 -2.41 -22.36 -17.37
C PHE A 623 -3.71 -23.05 -16.90
N GLN A 624 -4.73 -22.26 -16.54
CA GLN A 624 -6.05 -22.74 -16.10
C GLN A 624 -7.19 -22.28 -17.00
N GLY A 625 -7.09 -21.07 -17.56
CA GLY A 625 -8.12 -20.49 -18.44
C GLY A 625 -7.72 -19.10 -18.94
N ALA A 626 -8.48 -18.54 -19.87
CA ALA A 626 -8.27 -17.17 -20.35
C ALA A 626 -9.57 -16.54 -20.87
N SER A 627 -9.60 -15.21 -20.97
CA SER A 627 -10.73 -14.46 -21.56
C SER A 627 -10.89 -14.71 -23.06
N ILE A 628 -9.79 -15.03 -23.76
CA ILE A 628 -9.77 -15.49 -25.15
C ILE A 628 -9.29 -16.94 -25.18
N SER A 629 -9.98 -17.82 -25.90
CA SER A 629 -9.53 -19.21 -26.06
C SER A 629 -8.20 -19.25 -26.83
N PRO A 630 -7.16 -19.92 -26.32
CA PRO A 630 -5.89 -20.04 -27.03
C PRO A 630 -6.07 -20.87 -28.30
N LEU A 631 -5.42 -20.43 -29.38
CA LEU A 631 -5.29 -21.16 -30.63
C LEU A 631 -4.46 -22.44 -30.43
N SER A 632 -3.42 -22.37 -29.59
CA SER A 632 -2.61 -23.54 -29.22
C SER A 632 -2.01 -23.40 -27.82
N ILE A 633 -1.80 -24.54 -27.17
CA ILE A 633 -1.12 -24.68 -25.88
C ILE A 633 -0.04 -25.75 -26.06
N ASN A 634 1.24 -25.37 -25.95
CA ASN A 634 2.37 -26.29 -26.05
C ASN A 634 3.29 -26.12 -24.84
N GLY A 635 3.02 -26.88 -23.79
CA GLY A 635 3.66 -26.68 -22.48
C GLY A 635 3.31 -25.30 -21.94
N GLN A 636 4.32 -24.47 -21.72
CA GLN A 636 4.18 -23.11 -21.20
C GLN A 636 3.94 -22.04 -22.27
N VAL A 637 3.98 -22.41 -23.55
CA VAL A 637 3.79 -21.47 -24.65
C VAL A 637 2.32 -21.51 -25.10
N LEU A 638 1.66 -20.37 -24.96
CA LEU A 638 0.27 -20.13 -25.31
C LEU A 638 0.21 -19.18 -26.50
N VAL A 639 -0.57 -19.52 -27.53
CA VAL A 639 -0.77 -18.63 -28.69
C VAL A 639 -2.24 -18.26 -28.78
N PHE A 640 -2.53 -16.96 -28.87
CA PHE A 640 -3.87 -16.41 -28.98
C PHE A 640 -4.05 -15.67 -30.31
N GLU A 641 -5.19 -15.91 -30.97
CA GLU A 641 -5.63 -15.12 -32.13
C GLU A 641 -6.44 -13.92 -31.63
N LEU A 642 -5.98 -12.71 -31.91
CA LEU A 642 -6.66 -11.47 -31.51
C LEU A 642 -7.59 -10.96 -32.63
N GLY A 643 -7.35 -11.37 -33.88
CA GLY A 643 -8.07 -10.90 -35.05
C GLY A 643 -7.58 -9.52 -35.50
N ASP A 644 -8.45 -8.75 -36.14
CA ASP A 644 -8.09 -7.42 -36.64
C ASP A 644 -8.10 -6.39 -35.50
N VAL A 645 -6.96 -5.73 -35.24
CA VAL A 645 -6.84 -4.70 -34.20
C VAL A 645 -6.67 -3.33 -34.87
N ALA A 646 -7.71 -2.50 -34.76
CA ALA A 646 -7.71 -1.14 -35.30
C ALA A 646 -6.76 -0.21 -34.50
N PRO A 647 -6.25 0.87 -35.13
CA PRO A 647 -5.55 1.94 -34.42
C PRO A 647 -6.33 2.43 -33.19
N ALA A 648 -5.63 2.60 -32.07
CA ALA A 648 -6.20 2.97 -30.78
C ALA A 648 -5.37 4.05 -30.08
N GLY A 649 -6.01 4.87 -29.24
CA GLY A 649 -5.35 5.93 -28.47
C GLY A 649 -4.40 5.39 -27.40
N ILE A 650 -3.67 6.28 -26.71
CA ILE A 650 -2.64 5.86 -25.74
C ILE A 650 -3.22 5.16 -24.48
N VAL A 651 -4.50 5.38 -24.19
CA VAL A 651 -5.18 4.79 -23.03
C VAL A 651 -6.07 3.60 -23.40
N ASP A 652 -6.28 3.36 -24.69
CA ASP A 652 -7.21 2.36 -25.22
C ASP A 652 -6.53 0.99 -25.38
N TRP A 653 -6.22 0.37 -24.24
CA TRP A 653 -5.66 -0.97 -24.21
C TRP A 653 -6.74 -2.05 -24.18
N HIS A 654 -6.52 -3.10 -24.96
CA HIS A 654 -7.29 -4.33 -24.86
C HIS A 654 -6.64 -5.24 -23.81
N ASP A 655 -7.44 -6.01 -23.08
CA ASP A 655 -6.96 -6.92 -22.04
C ASP A 655 -7.25 -8.39 -22.40
N LEU A 656 -6.20 -9.19 -22.40
CA LEU A 656 -6.27 -10.64 -22.38
C LEU A 656 -5.90 -11.13 -20.97
N SER A 657 -6.91 -11.49 -20.20
CA SER A 657 -6.77 -12.06 -18.86
C SER A 657 -6.49 -13.56 -18.94
N ILE A 658 -5.40 -14.02 -18.35
CA ILE A 658 -4.98 -15.43 -18.30
C ILE A 658 -4.95 -15.90 -16.85
N GLN A 659 -5.81 -16.85 -16.51
CA GLN A 659 -5.83 -17.50 -15.20
C GLN A 659 -4.73 -18.55 -15.11
N VAL A 660 -3.88 -18.44 -14.08
CA VAL A 660 -2.75 -19.33 -13.83
C VAL A 660 -2.80 -19.88 -12.41
N GLY A 661 -2.52 -21.17 -12.25
CA GLY A 661 -2.25 -21.80 -10.96
C GLY A 661 -0.79 -21.63 -10.60
N VAL A 662 -0.51 -21.19 -9.38
CA VAL A 662 0.84 -20.90 -8.89
C VAL A 662 1.37 -22.11 -8.10
N ASP A 663 2.57 -22.57 -8.41
CA ASP A 663 3.21 -23.71 -7.74
C ASP A 663 3.32 -23.49 -6.22
N CYS A 664 3.02 -24.55 -5.46
CA CYS A 664 3.10 -24.57 -4.00
C CYS A 664 4.53 -24.58 -3.44
N GLY A 665 5.53 -24.94 -4.25
CA GLY A 665 6.94 -24.98 -3.87
C GLY A 665 7.62 -23.62 -3.85
N LEU A 666 7.02 -22.60 -4.48
CA LEU A 666 7.55 -21.24 -4.50
C LEU A 666 7.61 -20.66 -3.08
N GLN A 667 8.74 -20.04 -2.75
CA GLN A 667 8.97 -19.33 -1.50
C GLN A 667 8.71 -17.84 -1.67
N ILE A 668 8.38 -17.15 -0.57
CA ILE A 668 8.26 -15.68 -0.57
C ILE A 668 9.61 -15.06 -0.98
N GLY A 669 9.57 -14.05 -1.85
CA GLY A 669 10.75 -13.42 -2.44
C GLY A 669 11.29 -14.13 -3.68
N ASN A 670 10.70 -15.27 -4.09
CA ASN A 670 10.94 -15.81 -5.43
C ASN A 670 10.30 -14.90 -6.48
N PHE A 671 10.73 -15.02 -7.73
CA PHE A 671 10.12 -14.33 -8.85
C PHE A 671 9.59 -15.36 -9.85
N VAL A 672 8.46 -15.05 -10.47
CA VAL A 672 7.98 -15.78 -11.66
C VAL A 672 7.93 -14.81 -12.83
N CYS A 673 8.48 -15.21 -13.97
CA CYS A 673 8.58 -14.33 -15.13
C CYS A 673 7.68 -14.81 -16.27
N VAL A 674 6.88 -13.90 -16.81
CA VAL A 674 6.04 -14.15 -17.99
C VAL A 674 6.52 -13.24 -19.11
N SER A 675 6.55 -13.76 -20.34
CA SER A 675 6.80 -12.96 -21.54
C SER A 675 5.64 -13.01 -22.52
N ALA A 676 5.44 -11.92 -23.25
CA ALA A 676 4.45 -11.79 -24.30
C ALA A 676 5.13 -11.20 -25.53
N ALA A 677 4.90 -11.81 -26.69
CA ALA A 677 5.35 -11.33 -27.99
C ALA A 677 4.14 -11.18 -28.91
N ILE A 678 3.92 -9.97 -29.43
CA ILE A 678 2.78 -9.62 -30.28
C ILE A 678 3.17 -9.41 -31.74
N GLU A 679 2.37 -9.96 -32.65
CA GLU A 679 2.51 -9.86 -34.10
C GLU A 679 1.32 -9.07 -34.68
N PRO A 680 1.51 -8.25 -35.75
CA PRO A 680 2.77 -8.04 -36.47
C PRO A 680 3.79 -7.24 -35.64
N ASP A 681 5.05 -7.66 -35.73
CA ASP A 681 6.20 -7.12 -34.97
C ASP A 681 7.14 -6.29 -35.86
N THR A 682 6.58 -5.72 -36.92
CA THR A 682 7.33 -4.95 -37.91
C THR A 682 7.44 -3.49 -37.49
N THR A 683 8.66 -2.97 -37.39
CA THR A 683 8.88 -1.53 -37.20
C THR A 683 8.38 -0.74 -38.39
N CYS A 684 7.55 0.26 -38.12
CA CYS A 684 6.92 1.08 -39.14
C CYS A 684 7.88 2.06 -39.81
N PHE A 685 8.85 2.61 -39.07
CA PHE A 685 9.79 3.60 -39.58
C PHE A 685 11.24 3.14 -39.41
N GLN A 686 12.12 3.66 -40.27
CA GLN A 686 13.57 3.55 -40.06
C GLN A 686 13.97 4.61 -39.03
N ALA A 687 14.34 4.17 -37.83
CA ALA A 687 14.81 5.09 -36.81
C ALA A 687 16.05 5.84 -37.31
N PRO A 688 16.08 7.18 -37.27
CA PRO A 688 17.23 7.95 -37.73
C PRO A 688 18.52 7.47 -37.04
N GLN A 689 19.59 7.31 -37.82
CA GLN A 689 20.92 6.86 -37.35
C GLN A 689 21.02 5.38 -36.91
N TRP A 690 19.91 4.64 -36.83
CA TRP A 690 19.96 3.21 -36.59
C TRP A 690 20.39 2.47 -37.86
N ASN A 691 21.41 1.63 -37.74
CA ASN A 691 21.95 0.90 -38.88
C ASN A 691 21.38 -0.52 -39.05
N GLY A 692 20.49 -0.95 -38.15
CA GLY A 692 19.90 -2.30 -38.13
C GLY A 692 20.50 -3.27 -37.10
N ALA A 693 21.51 -2.86 -36.33
CA ALA A 693 22.08 -3.68 -35.25
C ALA A 693 21.16 -3.73 -34.02
N ILE A 694 20.99 -4.91 -33.41
CA ILE A 694 20.15 -5.11 -32.22
C ILE A 694 20.97 -5.85 -31.18
N VAL A 695 21.22 -5.21 -30.05
CA VAL A 695 21.97 -5.78 -28.94
C VAL A 695 20.99 -6.48 -28.04
N SER A 696 21.21 -7.78 -27.81
CA SER A 696 20.45 -8.58 -26.86
C SER A 696 21.42 -9.16 -25.85
N VAL A 697 21.00 -9.22 -24.58
CA VAL A 697 21.74 -9.85 -23.50
C VAL A 697 20.93 -11.05 -23.02
N ASP A 698 21.57 -12.21 -22.88
CA ASP A 698 21.06 -13.34 -22.12
C ASP A 698 21.96 -13.62 -20.92
N GLY A 699 21.43 -14.30 -19.90
CA GLY A 699 22.20 -14.80 -18.77
C GLY A 699 21.67 -16.14 -18.28
N ALA A 700 22.55 -17.03 -17.82
CA ALA A 700 22.19 -18.23 -17.06
C ALA A 700 23.34 -18.63 -16.14
N CYS A 701 23.04 -19.38 -15.08
CA CYS A 701 24.10 -20.06 -14.32
C CYS A 701 24.51 -21.35 -15.03
N ASP A 702 25.81 -21.63 -15.07
CA ASP A 702 26.34 -22.91 -15.53
C ASP A 702 26.33 -23.97 -14.42
N THR A 703 26.83 -25.17 -14.72
CA THR A 703 26.86 -26.31 -13.78
C THR A 703 27.86 -26.16 -12.64
N ASP A 704 28.74 -25.17 -12.72
CA ASP A 704 29.79 -24.88 -11.74
C ASP A 704 29.44 -23.64 -10.90
N ASP A 705 28.17 -23.22 -10.88
CA ASP A 705 27.68 -22.00 -10.24
C ASP A 705 28.45 -20.74 -10.69
N ASN A 706 28.73 -20.57 -11.99
CA ASN A 706 29.13 -19.29 -12.57
C ASN A 706 27.97 -18.66 -13.33
N ALA A 707 27.86 -17.33 -13.28
CA ALA A 707 26.95 -16.61 -14.16
C ALA A 707 27.60 -16.39 -15.53
N VAL A 708 26.92 -16.86 -16.57
CA VAL A 708 27.34 -16.72 -17.96
C VAL A 708 26.38 -15.76 -18.65
N PHE A 709 26.85 -14.56 -18.94
CA PHE A 709 26.16 -13.58 -19.76
C PHE A 709 26.60 -13.67 -21.21
N LYS A 710 25.66 -13.48 -22.13
CA LYS A 710 25.93 -13.53 -23.56
C LYS A 710 25.30 -12.34 -24.27
N ILE A 711 26.15 -11.37 -24.62
CA ILE A 711 25.78 -10.22 -25.44
C ILE A 711 25.81 -10.67 -26.90
N ARG A 712 24.73 -10.43 -27.64
CA ARG A 712 24.58 -10.82 -29.05
C ARG A 712 24.17 -9.62 -29.88
N ASN A 713 24.64 -9.60 -31.13
CA ASN A 713 23.99 -8.80 -32.15
C ASN A 713 23.00 -9.68 -32.92
N ILE A 714 21.71 -9.55 -32.61
CA ILE A 714 20.62 -10.28 -33.29
C ILE A 714 20.04 -9.50 -34.47
N GLY A 715 20.58 -8.30 -34.73
CA GLY A 715 20.22 -7.46 -35.87
C GLY A 715 20.82 -7.95 -37.19
N ASN A 716 20.65 -7.13 -38.22
CA ASN A 716 21.10 -7.44 -39.59
C ASN A 716 22.34 -6.65 -40.03
N ALA A 717 22.86 -5.76 -39.19
CA ALA A 717 24.07 -4.98 -39.43
C ALA A 717 25.04 -5.05 -38.24
N PRO A 718 26.36 -4.89 -38.46
CA PRO A 718 27.33 -4.77 -37.37
C PRO A 718 27.10 -3.47 -36.59
N ASN A 719 27.43 -3.42 -35.30
CA ASN A 719 27.36 -2.17 -34.54
C ASN A 719 28.25 -1.08 -35.16
N SER A 720 27.74 0.16 -35.27
CA SER A 720 28.43 1.26 -35.98
C SER A 720 29.64 1.80 -35.23
N GLN A 721 29.68 1.59 -33.91
CA GLN A 721 30.75 2.01 -33.02
C GLN A 721 31.03 0.94 -31.95
N LEU A 722 32.10 1.14 -31.17
CA LEU A 722 32.32 0.38 -29.94
C LEU A 722 31.21 0.74 -28.95
N LEU A 723 30.53 -0.27 -28.43
CA LEU A 723 29.49 -0.14 -27.43
C LEU A 723 30.01 -0.61 -26.07
N ASP A 724 29.58 0.03 -25.00
CA ASP A 724 30.03 -0.32 -23.65
C ASP A 724 29.12 -1.40 -23.05
N TYR A 725 29.73 -2.24 -22.21
CA TYR A 725 29.00 -3.14 -21.34
C TYR A 725 29.60 -3.16 -19.95
N VAL A 726 28.78 -3.51 -18.96
CA VAL A 726 29.18 -3.73 -17.58
C VAL A 726 28.47 -4.95 -17.02
N ILE A 727 29.17 -5.71 -16.19
CA ILE A 727 28.61 -6.70 -15.28
C ILE A 727 28.83 -6.19 -13.87
N VAL A 728 27.75 -6.05 -13.14
CA VAL A 728 27.74 -5.53 -11.77
C VAL A 728 27.21 -6.56 -10.79
N GLU A 729 27.81 -6.57 -9.61
CA GLU A 729 27.43 -7.34 -8.43
C GLU A 729 27.26 -6.35 -7.29
N ASP A 730 26.04 -6.19 -6.76
CA ASP A 730 25.79 -5.34 -5.58
C ASP A 730 26.46 -3.94 -5.67
N GLN A 731 26.34 -3.31 -6.85
CA GLN A 731 26.90 -1.99 -7.25
C GLN A 731 28.40 -1.96 -7.55
N ILE A 732 29.10 -3.08 -7.42
CA ILE A 732 30.51 -3.23 -7.78
C ILE A 732 30.60 -3.72 -9.24
N VAL A 733 31.35 -3.00 -10.06
CA VAL A 733 31.70 -3.47 -11.40
C VAL A 733 32.64 -4.67 -11.31
N LEU A 734 32.14 -5.86 -11.64
CA LEU A 734 32.94 -7.09 -11.74
C LEU A 734 33.71 -7.14 -13.05
N LEU A 735 33.05 -6.73 -14.13
CA LEU A 735 33.61 -6.72 -15.47
C LEU A 735 33.05 -5.54 -16.24
N GLN A 736 33.90 -4.87 -17.00
CA GLN A 736 33.46 -3.87 -17.97
C GLN A 736 34.34 -3.97 -19.21
N GLY A 737 33.81 -3.54 -20.33
CA GLY A 737 34.55 -3.53 -21.56
C GLY A 737 33.75 -2.92 -22.69
N GLN A 738 34.33 -3.03 -23.87
CA GLN A 738 33.72 -2.56 -25.10
C GLN A 738 33.56 -3.72 -26.06
N PHE A 739 32.51 -3.70 -26.88
CA PHE A 739 32.27 -4.72 -27.88
C PHE A 739 31.89 -4.10 -29.23
N GLN A 740 32.20 -4.85 -30.28
CA GLN A 740 31.71 -4.62 -31.63
C GLN A 740 31.42 -5.98 -32.25
N LEU A 741 30.17 -6.25 -32.57
CA LEU A 741 29.70 -7.56 -33.01
C LEU A 741 29.11 -7.47 -34.42
N ASN A 742 29.46 -8.42 -35.30
CA ASN A 742 28.74 -8.59 -36.57
C ASN A 742 27.38 -9.27 -36.33
N PRO A 743 26.46 -9.25 -37.30
CA PRO A 743 25.20 -9.97 -37.21
C PRO A 743 25.39 -11.45 -36.87
N GLY A 744 24.73 -11.92 -35.81
CA GLY A 744 24.81 -13.30 -35.31
C GLY A 744 26.01 -13.59 -34.41
N ASP A 745 26.98 -12.67 -34.30
CA ASP A 745 28.11 -12.83 -33.38
C ASP A 745 27.67 -12.61 -31.93
N SER A 746 28.45 -13.17 -31.01
CA SER A 746 28.21 -13.06 -29.58
C SER A 746 29.49 -12.91 -28.76
N LEU A 747 29.44 -12.05 -27.76
CA LEU A 747 30.41 -11.97 -26.69
C LEU A 747 29.88 -12.75 -25.48
N VAL A 748 30.64 -13.77 -25.06
CA VAL A 748 30.33 -14.57 -23.86
C VAL A 748 31.19 -14.08 -22.71
N LEU A 749 30.55 -13.78 -21.59
CA LEU A 749 31.16 -13.22 -20.40
C LEU A 749 30.81 -14.14 -19.23
N THR A 750 31.82 -14.61 -18.50
CA THR A 750 31.64 -15.49 -17.35
C THR A 750 32.16 -14.78 -16.11
N VAL A 751 31.34 -14.70 -15.07
CA VAL A 751 31.71 -14.18 -13.75
C VAL A 751 31.32 -15.20 -12.67
N PRO A 752 32.05 -15.29 -11.55
CA PRO A 752 31.66 -16.15 -10.43
C PRO A 752 30.26 -15.76 -9.94
N ASN A 753 29.38 -16.73 -9.64
CA ASN A 753 28.13 -16.46 -8.95
C ASN A 753 28.34 -16.63 -7.44
N ASN A 754 28.18 -15.56 -6.67
CA ASN A 754 28.34 -15.57 -5.21
C ASN A 754 26.99 -15.69 -4.46
N GLY A 755 25.88 -15.85 -5.19
CA GLY A 755 24.52 -15.88 -4.63
C GLY A 755 23.84 -14.50 -4.55
N GLN A 756 24.49 -13.42 -4.97
CA GLN A 756 23.89 -12.09 -5.09
C GLN A 756 23.28 -11.85 -6.48
N THR A 757 22.58 -10.72 -6.63
CA THR A 757 22.07 -10.28 -7.94
C THR A 757 23.21 -9.78 -8.81
N LEU A 758 23.38 -10.42 -9.97
CA LEU A 758 24.34 -10.04 -11.00
C LEU A 758 23.62 -9.41 -12.18
N SER A 759 23.99 -8.22 -12.62
CA SER A 759 23.36 -7.56 -13.76
C SER A 759 24.37 -7.30 -14.87
N CYS A 760 24.05 -7.76 -16.09
CA CYS A 760 24.74 -7.39 -17.31
C CYS A 760 23.94 -6.29 -18.02
N ILE A 761 24.58 -5.14 -18.21
CA ILE A 761 24.00 -3.98 -18.86
C ILE A 761 24.86 -3.66 -20.07
N ALA A 762 24.24 -3.56 -21.24
CA ALA A 762 24.91 -3.25 -22.48
C ALA A 762 24.21 -2.10 -23.20
N ASP A 763 25.00 -1.25 -23.86
CA ASP A 763 24.46 -0.19 -24.70
C ASP A 763 23.76 -0.78 -25.92
N GLN A 764 22.66 -0.15 -26.34
CA GLN A 764 22.05 -0.41 -27.63
C GLN A 764 22.73 0.38 -28.75
N GLU A 765 22.41 0.04 -30.00
CA GLU A 765 22.95 0.76 -31.17
C GLU A 765 22.43 2.20 -31.17
N PRO A 766 23.24 3.22 -31.50
CA PRO A 766 22.74 4.58 -31.67
C PRO A 766 21.53 4.64 -32.61
N GLY A 767 20.50 5.38 -32.19
CA GLY A 767 19.25 5.51 -32.93
C GLY A 767 18.29 4.32 -32.82
N PHE A 768 18.63 3.28 -32.05
CA PHE A 768 17.77 2.11 -31.86
C PHE A 768 16.32 2.50 -31.45
N PRO A 769 15.27 1.96 -32.10
CA PRO A 769 13.86 2.33 -31.84
C PRO A 769 13.29 1.69 -30.56
N GLY A 770 13.94 1.93 -29.43
CA GLY A 770 13.55 1.44 -28.12
C GLY A 770 14.39 2.11 -27.02
N ASP A 771 14.70 1.37 -25.97
CA ASP A 771 15.55 1.86 -24.89
C ASP A 771 17.01 1.86 -25.30
N THR A 772 17.77 2.82 -24.76
CA THR A 772 19.18 3.00 -25.08
C THR A 772 20.10 1.99 -24.39
N LEU A 773 19.55 1.24 -23.43
CA LEU A 773 20.24 0.22 -22.65
C LEU A 773 19.38 -1.05 -22.62
N VAL A 774 20.04 -2.21 -22.69
CA VAL A 774 19.42 -3.50 -22.42
C VAL A 774 20.04 -4.09 -21.16
N THR A 775 19.21 -4.53 -20.22
CA THR A 775 19.65 -5.02 -18.90
C THR A 775 19.11 -6.41 -18.63
N TYR A 776 20.03 -7.33 -18.29
CA TYR A 776 19.72 -8.68 -17.84
C TYR A 776 20.27 -8.87 -16.43
N SER A 777 19.40 -9.13 -15.46
CA SER A 777 19.78 -9.44 -14.08
C SER A 777 19.59 -10.93 -13.78
N LEU A 778 20.50 -11.53 -13.03
CA LEU A 778 20.43 -12.89 -12.50
C LEU A 778 20.37 -12.80 -10.99
N THR A 779 19.23 -13.18 -10.39
CA THR A 779 19.07 -13.32 -8.94
C THR A 779 18.77 -14.78 -8.65
N ASN A 780 19.58 -15.44 -7.82
CA ASN A 780 19.47 -16.89 -7.57
C ASN A 780 19.39 -17.72 -8.87
N CYS A 781 20.20 -17.35 -9.88
CA CYS A 781 20.20 -17.98 -11.20
C CYS A 781 18.89 -17.86 -12.00
N MET A 782 17.97 -16.99 -11.57
CA MET A 782 16.77 -16.64 -12.32
C MET A 782 16.96 -15.32 -13.04
N GLY A 783 16.68 -15.32 -14.33
CA GLY A 783 16.83 -14.16 -15.21
C GLY A 783 15.67 -13.17 -15.10
N MET A 784 15.99 -11.91 -14.87
CA MET A 784 15.06 -10.78 -14.91
C MET A 784 15.48 -9.85 -16.04
N LEU A 785 14.54 -9.52 -16.91
CA LEU A 785 14.77 -8.78 -18.16
C LEU A 785 14.21 -7.38 -18.02
N SER A 786 14.88 -6.38 -18.58
CA SER A 786 14.34 -5.03 -18.70
C SER A 786 14.93 -4.33 -19.92
N GLY A 787 14.18 -3.34 -20.42
CA GLY A 787 14.48 -2.60 -21.63
C GLY A 787 13.53 -2.96 -22.78
N ASN A 788 13.52 -2.13 -23.81
CA ASN A 788 12.83 -2.37 -25.06
C ASN A 788 13.85 -2.41 -26.22
N PRO A 789 14.02 -3.53 -26.94
CA PRO A 789 13.40 -4.82 -26.70
C PRO A 789 13.94 -5.37 -25.37
N PRO A 790 13.16 -6.24 -24.71
CA PRO A 790 13.63 -6.87 -23.51
C PRO A 790 14.91 -7.64 -23.77
N ALA A 791 15.75 -7.72 -22.73
CA ALA A 791 16.84 -8.68 -22.70
C ALA A 791 16.27 -10.08 -23.02
N GLY A 792 17.04 -10.98 -23.66
CA GLY A 792 16.48 -12.19 -24.29
C GLY A 792 16.18 -12.05 -25.79
N GLY A 793 16.09 -10.82 -26.28
CA GLY A 793 15.96 -10.52 -27.71
C GLY A 793 14.52 -10.33 -28.15
N GLY A 794 14.36 -9.93 -29.41
CA GLY A 794 13.07 -9.57 -29.96
C GLY A 794 13.18 -8.74 -31.23
N SER A 795 12.02 -8.49 -31.83
CA SER A 795 11.92 -7.46 -32.87
C SER A 795 12.12 -6.08 -32.24
N PRO A 796 12.75 -5.15 -32.98
CA PRO A 796 13.11 -3.86 -32.42
C PRO A 796 11.85 -3.03 -32.17
N GLY A 797 11.53 -2.71 -30.92
CA GLY A 797 10.34 -1.95 -30.57
C GLY A 797 9.38 -2.70 -29.64
N PRO A 798 8.20 -2.11 -29.35
CA PRO A 798 7.34 -2.45 -28.20
C PRO A 798 6.53 -3.76 -28.36
N PHE A 799 7.00 -4.66 -29.22
CA PHE A 799 6.32 -5.89 -29.61
C PHE A 799 6.51 -7.01 -28.59
N ILE A 800 7.49 -6.89 -27.71
CA ILE A 800 7.77 -7.89 -26.70
C ILE A 800 7.82 -7.19 -25.35
N ASP A 801 7.13 -7.78 -24.38
CA ASP A 801 7.25 -7.41 -22.98
C ASP A 801 7.55 -8.65 -22.14
N GLN A 802 8.31 -8.45 -21.07
CA GLN A 802 8.54 -9.47 -20.06
C GLN A 802 8.49 -8.83 -18.68
N ALA A 803 7.62 -9.38 -17.84
CA ALA A 803 7.45 -8.95 -16.47
C ALA A 803 7.75 -10.10 -15.51
N CYS A 804 8.54 -9.81 -14.47
CA CYS A 804 8.81 -10.72 -13.38
C CYS A 804 8.08 -10.25 -12.13
N PHE A 805 7.24 -11.11 -11.57
CA PHE A 805 6.40 -10.80 -10.43
C PHE A 805 6.98 -11.44 -9.17
N ASN A 806 7.16 -10.63 -8.13
CA ASN A 806 7.57 -11.13 -6.83
C ASN A 806 6.46 -12.03 -6.25
N VAL A 807 6.86 -13.20 -5.78
CA VAL A 807 6.01 -14.11 -5.02
C VAL A 807 5.89 -13.57 -3.60
N SER A 808 4.72 -13.08 -3.27
CA SER A 808 4.40 -12.52 -1.95
C SER A 808 3.31 -13.33 -1.26
N ASN A 809 3.10 -13.07 0.02
CA ASN A 809 1.96 -13.62 0.76
C ASN A 809 0.99 -12.48 1.13
N SER A 810 0.15 -12.65 2.15
CA SER A 810 -0.72 -11.58 2.64
C SER A 810 0.09 -10.29 2.89
N TYR A 811 -0.13 -9.31 2.03
CA TYR A 811 0.43 -7.97 2.04
C TYR A 811 -0.70 -7.00 1.68
N ASP A 812 -0.49 -5.69 1.83
CA ASP A 812 -1.46 -4.70 1.38
C ASP A 812 -1.69 -4.86 -0.14
N PRO A 813 -2.93 -5.13 -0.60
CA PRO A 813 -3.23 -5.23 -2.01
C PRO A 813 -3.24 -3.86 -2.73
N ASN A 814 -3.13 -2.76 -1.98
CA ASN A 814 -2.98 -1.40 -2.49
C ASN A 814 -1.50 -1.02 -2.44
N ASP A 815 -0.81 -1.16 -3.56
CA ASP A 815 0.65 -1.09 -3.60
C ASP A 815 1.13 -0.31 -4.83
N LYS A 816 2.40 0.07 -4.82
CA LYS A 816 3.09 0.70 -5.93
C LYS A 816 4.37 -0.06 -6.19
N THR A 817 4.68 -0.26 -7.46
CA THR A 817 5.93 -0.89 -7.90
C THR A 817 6.59 -0.06 -8.98
N ALA A 818 7.91 -0.21 -9.13
CA ALA A 818 8.70 0.45 -10.17
C ALA A 818 9.60 -0.56 -10.89
N SER A 819 9.72 -0.42 -12.20
CA SER A 819 10.68 -1.16 -13.04
C SER A 819 11.62 -0.17 -13.73
N PRO A 820 12.92 -0.48 -13.90
CA PRO A 820 13.62 -1.65 -13.37
C PRO A 820 13.72 -1.63 -11.84
N ILE A 821 13.98 -2.78 -11.22
CA ILE A 821 14.13 -2.91 -9.75
C ILE A 821 15.37 -2.17 -9.24
N GLY A 822 16.39 -2.00 -10.08
CA GLY A 822 17.70 -1.48 -9.68
C GLY A 822 18.58 -2.54 -9.03
N ILE A 823 19.83 -2.18 -8.73
CA ILE A 823 20.88 -3.09 -8.28
C ILE A 823 21.27 -2.85 -6.81
N GLY A 824 21.41 -3.94 -6.07
CA GLY A 824 21.78 -3.95 -4.66
C GLY A 824 20.70 -3.36 -3.76
N ASP A 825 21.02 -3.25 -2.47
CA ASP A 825 20.08 -2.72 -1.46
C ASP A 825 19.66 -1.27 -1.74
N GLN A 826 20.49 -0.49 -2.45
CA GLN A 826 20.15 0.89 -2.85
C GLN A 826 19.35 1.02 -4.15
N HIS A 827 18.92 -0.10 -4.75
CA HIS A 827 18.13 -0.09 -6.00
C HIS A 827 18.72 0.84 -7.07
N VAL A 828 20.05 0.77 -7.29
CA VAL A 828 20.76 1.70 -8.18
C VAL A 828 20.38 1.46 -9.63
N ILE A 829 20.09 2.54 -10.35
CA ILE A 829 19.83 2.56 -11.79
C ILE A 829 20.74 3.60 -12.45
N ARG A 830 21.01 3.41 -13.75
CA ARG A 830 21.88 4.32 -14.51
C ARG A 830 21.16 5.62 -14.87
N PRO A 831 21.89 6.73 -14.99
CA PRO A 831 21.37 7.92 -15.66
C PRO A 831 20.81 7.60 -17.06
N GLY A 832 19.63 8.12 -17.35
CA GLY A 832 18.89 7.92 -18.60
C GLY A 832 17.89 6.77 -18.56
N SER A 833 17.86 5.97 -17.49
CA SER A 833 16.87 4.90 -17.32
C SER A 833 15.46 5.47 -17.20
N ARG A 834 14.52 4.85 -17.94
CA ARG A 834 13.09 5.06 -17.75
C ARG A 834 12.62 4.26 -16.53
N LEU A 835 11.70 4.84 -15.76
CA LEU A 835 10.99 4.19 -14.67
C LEU A 835 9.56 3.93 -15.10
N ASP A 836 9.13 2.68 -15.05
CA ASP A 836 7.75 2.26 -15.27
C ASP A 836 7.10 1.94 -13.92
N TYR A 837 6.10 2.74 -13.55
CA TYR A 837 5.35 2.59 -12.32
C TYR A 837 4.06 1.81 -12.56
N THR A 838 3.73 0.91 -11.64
CA THR A 838 2.41 0.27 -11.56
C THR A 838 1.84 0.52 -10.18
N ILE A 839 0.65 1.13 -10.12
CA ILE A 839 -0.12 1.30 -8.88
C ILE A 839 -1.30 0.35 -8.94
N ARG A 840 -1.45 -0.52 -7.95
CA ARG A 840 -2.59 -1.45 -7.81
C ARG A 840 -3.47 -1.01 -6.66
N PHE A 841 -4.76 -1.28 -6.79
CA PHE A 841 -5.75 -0.98 -5.77
C PHE A 841 -6.76 -2.12 -5.65
N GLN A 842 -7.27 -2.35 -4.44
CA GLN A 842 -8.33 -3.31 -4.19
C GLN A 842 -9.32 -2.75 -3.17
N ASN A 843 -10.61 -2.84 -3.48
CA ASN A 843 -11.67 -2.47 -2.54
C ASN A 843 -11.76 -3.51 -1.40
N SER A 844 -11.10 -3.21 -0.28
CA SER A 844 -11.17 -3.97 0.97
C SER A 844 -12.31 -3.54 1.90
N GLY A 845 -13.17 -2.62 1.44
CA GLY A 845 -14.37 -2.18 2.15
C GLY A 845 -15.44 -3.28 2.27
N ASN A 846 -16.65 -2.88 2.66
CA ASN A 846 -17.79 -3.78 2.84
C ASN A 846 -18.95 -3.52 1.85
N ASP A 847 -18.74 -2.61 0.89
CA ASP A 847 -19.70 -2.27 -0.16
C ASP A 847 -18.96 -1.92 -1.47
N THR A 848 -19.72 -1.81 -2.56
CA THR A 848 -19.23 -1.44 -3.89
C THR A 848 -18.74 0.00 -3.92
N ALA A 849 -17.50 0.23 -4.36
CA ALA A 849 -16.98 1.57 -4.60
C ALA A 849 -17.46 2.11 -5.95
N PHE A 850 -17.96 3.34 -5.96
CA PHE A 850 -18.51 3.99 -7.15
C PHE A 850 -17.52 4.96 -7.80
N ILE A 851 -16.62 5.54 -7.01
CA ILE A 851 -15.52 6.36 -7.48
C ILE A 851 -14.20 5.90 -6.84
N VAL A 852 -13.16 5.76 -7.66
CA VAL A 852 -11.78 5.60 -7.19
C VAL A 852 -10.94 6.72 -7.74
N VAL A 853 -10.19 7.42 -6.88
CA VAL A 853 -9.24 8.46 -7.30
C VAL A 853 -7.85 8.06 -6.86
N LEU A 854 -6.90 8.04 -7.78
CA LEU A 854 -5.48 7.87 -7.49
C LEU A 854 -4.78 9.22 -7.64
N ARG A 855 -4.07 9.68 -6.61
CA ARG A 855 -3.16 10.83 -6.69
C ARG A 855 -1.72 10.40 -6.43
N ASP A 856 -0.84 10.74 -7.35
CA ASP A 856 0.58 10.41 -7.31
C ASP A 856 1.38 11.70 -7.49
N THR A 857 2.04 12.13 -6.42
CA THR A 857 2.85 13.36 -6.44
C THR A 857 4.27 12.99 -6.85
N LEU A 858 4.64 13.35 -8.07
CA LEU A 858 5.96 13.08 -8.62
C LEU A 858 7.04 13.85 -7.85
N SER A 859 8.16 13.18 -7.60
CA SER A 859 9.39 13.84 -7.13
C SER A 859 9.81 14.94 -8.10
N GLU A 860 10.38 16.03 -7.58
CA GLU A 860 11.00 17.10 -8.38
C GLU A 860 12.18 16.61 -9.24
N ASP A 861 12.71 15.42 -8.92
CA ASP A 861 13.76 14.75 -9.68
C ASP A 861 13.24 14.04 -10.94
N LEU A 862 11.93 13.87 -11.08
CA LEU A 862 11.30 13.34 -12.29
C LEU A 862 11.01 14.45 -13.29
N ASP A 863 10.99 14.11 -14.58
CA ASP A 863 10.63 15.02 -15.66
C ASP A 863 9.23 14.71 -16.20
N PRO A 864 8.18 15.46 -15.79
CA PRO A 864 6.81 15.26 -16.25
C PRO A 864 6.64 15.37 -17.77
N GLY A 865 7.52 16.09 -18.47
CA GLY A 865 7.52 16.19 -19.94
C GLY A 865 7.83 14.87 -20.64
N THR A 866 8.36 13.89 -19.91
CA THR A 866 8.65 12.53 -20.37
C THR A 866 7.59 11.50 -20.00
N LEU A 867 6.48 11.94 -19.39
CA LEU A 867 5.39 11.06 -18.97
C LEU A 867 4.77 10.32 -20.17
N VAL A 868 4.64 9.00 -20.03
CA VAL A 868 3.97 8.11 -20.98
C VAL A 868 2.92 7.31 -20.24
N LEU A 869 1.64 7.62 -20.49
CA LEU A 869 0.52 6.84 -19.95
C LEU A 869 0.52 5.43 -20.59
N GLN A 870 0.45 4.39 -19.75
CA GLN A 870 0.44 2.99 -20.18
C GLN A 870 -0.91 2.30 -19.93
N GLY A 871 -1.93 3.05 -19.50
CA GLY A 871 -3.30 2.58 -19.32
C GLY A 871 -3.62 2.13 -17.89
N GLY A 872 -4.86 1.66 -17.68
CA GLY A 872 -5.38 1.23 -16.38
C GLY A 872 -6.43 0.14 -16.55
N SER A 873 -6.80 -0.59 -15.49
CA SER A 873 -7.71 -1.75 -15.56
C SER A 873 -9.15 -1.40 -15.90
N HIS A 874 -9.52 -0.14 -15.73
CA HIS A 874 -10.84 0.41 -16.04
C HIS A 874 -10.66 1.74 -16.79
N PRO A 875 -11.70 2.22 -17.51
CA PRO A 875 -11.69 3.57 -18.07
C PRO A 875 -11.47 4.62 -16.98
N TYR A 876 -10.64 5.61 -17.26
CA TYR A 876 -10.34 6.71 -16.34
C TYR A 876 -10.22 8.04 -17.07
N SER A 877 -10.43 9.14 -16.35
CA SER A 877 -9.94 10.46 -16.73
C SER A 877 -8.59 10.73 -16.08
N PHE A 878 -7.74 11.50 -16.76
CA PHE A 878 -6.39 11.85 -16.31
C PHE A 878 -6.22 13.37 -16.25
N ALA A 879 -5.55 13.85 -15.20
CA ALA A 879 -5.11 15.23 -15.08
C ALA A 879 -3.69 15.29 -14.49
N LEU A 880 -2.86 16.22 -14.97
CA LEU A 880 -1.61 16.62 -14.35
C LEU A 880 -1.84 17.96 -13.63
N ILE A 881 -1.94 17.92 -12.31
CA ILE A 881 -2.24 19.07 -11.46
C ILE A 881 -0.92 19.70 -11.01
N ASN A 882 -0.80 21.02 -11.09
CA ASN A 882 0.37 21.80 -10.67
C ASN A 882 1.71 21.32 -11.28
N GLY A 883 1.65 20.66 -12.45
CA GLY A 883 2.83 20.17 -13.16
C GLY A 883 3.47 18.90 -12.58
N ASN A 884 3.09 18.44 -11.38
CA ASN A 884 3.74 17.30 -10.72
C ASN A 884 2.79 16.30 -10.03
N ILE A 885 1.47 16.55 -9.97
CA ILE A 885 0.51 15.62 -9.35
C ILE A 885 -0.27 14.90 -10.45
N LEU A 886 -0.06 13.60 -10.60
CA LEU A 886 -0.87 12.76 -11.48
C LEU A 886 -2.18 12.40 -10.76
N GLN A 887 -3.32 12.71 -11.37
CA GLN A 887 -4.64 12.28 -10.89
C GLN A 887 -5.28 11.35 -11.92
N PHE A 888 -5.60 10.13 -11.50
CA PHE A 888 -6.41 9.18 -12.27
C PHE A 888 -7.75 9.00 -11.57
N THR A 889 -8.85 9.27 -12.28
CA THR A 889 -10.20 9.20 -11.71
C THR A 889 -11.03 8.15 -12.43
N PHE A 890 -11.51 7.16 -11.68
CA PHE A 890 -12.38 6.08 -12.14
C PHE A 890 -13.80 6.32 -11.60
N GLU A 891 -14.60 7.08 -12.32
CA GLU A 891 -16.00 7.35 -11.95
C GLU A 891 -16.95 6.30 -12.53
N GLY A 892 -17.89 5.82 -11.72
CA GLY A 892 -18.83 4.78 -12.12
C GLY A 892 -18.18 3.40 -12.29
N ILE A 893 -17.05 3.15 -11.62
CA ILE A 893 -16.27 1.90 -11.73
C ILE A 893 -17.05 0.68 -11.23
N MET A 894 -17.99 0.86 -10.29
CA MET A 894 -18.80 -0.23 -9.71
C MET A 894 -17.92 -1.36 -9.15
N LEU A 895 -16.88 -1.02 -8.40
CA LEU A 895 -15.86 -1.95 -7.93
C LEU A 895 -16.35 -2.67 -6.66
N PRO A 896 -16.79 -3.95 -6.73
CA PRO A 896 -17.36 -4.65 -5.58
C PRO A 896 -16.32 -4.85 -4.47
N ASP A 897 -16.80 -5.09 -3.25
CA ASP A 897 -15.91 -5.42 -2.16
C ASP A 897 -15.22 -6.78 -2.37
N SER A 898 -14.02 -6.90 -1.83
CA SER A 898 -13.18 -8.09 -1.95
C SER A 898 -13.76 -9.34 -1.28
N ALA A 899 -14.67 -9.22 -0.31
CA ALA A 899 -15.32 -10.37 0.32
C ALA A 899 -16.44 -10.94 -0.57
N THR A 900 -17.12 -10.08 -1.34
CA THR A 900 -18.14 -10.46 -2.32
C THR A 900 -17.50 -11.04 -3.59
N ASN A 901 -16.50 -10.35 -4.17
CA ASN A 901 -15.83 -10.82 -5.38
C ASN A 901 -14.34 -10.42 -5.40
N PRO A 902 -13.44 -11.27 -4.87
CA PRO A 902 -12.02 -10.96 -4.78
C PRO A 902 -11.40 -10.59 -6.13
N ALA A 903 -11.79 -11.25 -7.21
CA ALA A 903 -11.23 -11.03 -8.54
C ALA A 903 -11.72 -9.72 -9.17
N ALA A 904 -13.00 -9.37 -9.00
CA ALA A 904 -13.55 -8.14 -9.55
C ALA A 904 -13.30 -6.90 -8.67
N SER A 905 -12.86 -7.08 -7.43
CA SER A 905 -12.58 -5.99 -6.49
C SER A 905 -11.25 -5.25 -6.73
N GLN A 906 -10.49 -5.61 -7.76
CA GLN A 906 -9.11 -5.15 -7.99
C GLN A 906 -9.01 -4.25 -9.22
N GLY A 907 -8.06 -3.32 -9.20
CA GLY A 907 -7.68 -2.52 -10.35
C GLY A 907 -6.25 -2.01 -10.29
N TYR A 908 -5.82 -1.32 -11.35
CA TYR A 908 -4.48 -0.75 -11.44
C TYR A 908 -4.38 0.36 -12.48
N VAL A 909 -3.29 1.13 -12.41
CA VAL A 909 -2.83 2.06 -13.44
C VAL A 909 -1.32 1.95 -13.65
N GLN A 910 -0.87 2.18 -14.88
CA GLN A 910 0.54 2.14 -15.27
C GLN A 910 0.95 3.41 -16.02
N PHE A 911 2.14 3.91 -15.71
CA PHE A 911 2.75 5.00 -16.44
C PHE A 911 4.28 4.90 -16.39
N GLY A 912 4.95 5.35 -17.45
CA GLY A 912 6.39 5.47 -17.49
C GLY A 912 6.84 6.93 -17.47
N ILE A 913 7.98 7.20 -16.85
CA ILE A 913 8.56 8.53 -16.72
C ILE A 913 10.09 8.44 -16.62
N ARG A 914 10.81 9.46 -17.09
CA ARG A 914 12.27 9.56 -16.92
C ARG A 914 12.59 10.53 -15.79
N HIS A 915 13.71 10.26 -15.14
CA HIS A 915 14.31 11.22 -14.23
C HIS A 915 14.97 12.36 -15.03
N ARG A 916 15.19 13.50 -14.37
CA ARG A 916 15.91 14.63 -14.96
C ARG A 916 17.34 14.23 -15.35
N ALA A 917 17.85 14.80 -16.44
CA ALA A 917 19.16 14.44 -16.98
C ALA A 917 20.35 14.98 -16.15
N ASP A 918 20.11 15.99 -15.31
CA ASP A 918 21.12 16.74 -14.56
C ASP A 918 21.26 16.33 -13.08
N LEU A 919 20.68 15.19 -12.70
CA LEU A 919 20.72 14.72 -11.31
C LEU A 919 22.14 14.32 -10.88
N PRO A 920 22.61 14.74 -9.69
CA PRO A 920 23.86 14.24 -9.12
C PRO A 920 23.83 12.72 -8.90
N PRO A 921 24.95 12.01 -9.09
CA PRO A 921 25.05 10.60 -8.68
C PRO A 921 24.80 10.42 -7.18
N GLY A 922 24.10 9.34 -6.81
CA GLY A 922 23.62 9.04 -5.47
C GLY A 922 22.22 9.61 -5.14
N THR A 923 21.54 10.27 -6.08
CA THR A 923 20.21 10.86 -5.84
C THR A 923 19.14 9.77 -5.72
N ALA A 924 18.46 9.71 -4.58
CA ALA A 924 17.36 8.78 -4.34
C ALA A 924 16.01 9.41 -4.73
N ILE A 925 15.34 8.79 -5.70
CA ILE A 925 14.03 9.19 -6.21
C ILE A 925 12.97 8.29 -5.56
N GLY A 926 12.27 8.82 -4.56
CA GLY A 926 11.12 8.16 -3.92
C GLY A 926 9.80 8.56 -4.57
N ASN A 927 8.85 7.62 -4.64
CA ASN A 927 7.49 7.91 -5.08
C ASN A 927 6.45 6.98 -4.41
N HIS A 928 5.29 7.52 -4.02
CA HIS A 928 4.14 6.79 -3.45
C HIS A 928 2.84 7.31 -4.06
N ALA A 929 1.71 6.65 -3.84
CA ALA A 929 0.41 7.10 -4.31
C ALA A 929 -0.62 7.08 -3.17
N ALA A 930 -1.62 7.96 -3.28
CA ALA A 930 -2.79 8.01 -2.41
C ALA A 930 -4.01 7.50 -3.19
N ILE A 931 -4.68 6.49 -2.63
CA ILE A 931 -5.81 5.79 -3.26
C ILE A 931 -7.09 6.07 -2.46
N TYR A 932 -8.03 6.79 -3.07
CA TYR A 932 -9.30 7.16 -2.45
C TYR A 932 -10.41 6.27 -2.99
N PHE A 933 -11.21 5.70 -2.08
CA PHE A 933 -12.43 4.96 -2.40
C PHE A 933 -13.63 5.73 -1.88
N ASP A 934 -14.48 6.23 -2.78
CA ASP A 934 -15.61 7.11 -2.45
C ASP A 934 -15.21 8.25 -1.50
N TYR A 935 -15.70 8.22 -0.26
CA TYR A 935 -15.53 9.26 0.76
C TYR A 935 -14.53 8.86 1.85
N ASN A 936 -13.80 7.77 1.65
CA ASN A 936 -12.88 7.24 2.65
C ASN A 936 -11.55 7.99 2.65
N PRO A 937 -10.85 8.05 3.80
CA PRO A 937 -9.45 8.44 3.85
C PRO A 937 -8.62 7.62 2.86
N PRO A 938 -7.56 8.21 2.27
CA PRO A 938 -6.78 7.50 1.27
C PRO A 938 -6.00 6.36 1.89
N VAL A 939 -5.92 5.25 1.15
CA VAL A 939 -4.89 4.24 1.36
C VAL A 939 -3.60 4.76 0.73
N ILE A 940 -2.57 4.97 1.55
CA ILE A 940 -1.26 5.40 1.08
C ILE A 940 -0.43 4.15 0.77
N THR A 941 0.03 4.03 -0.47
CA THR A 941 0.93 2.92 -0.84
C THR A 941 2.27 3.05 -0.13
N GLU A 942 3.02 1.96 -0.01
CA GLU A 942 4.44 2.07 0.32
C GLU A 942 5.19 2.97 -0.68
N THR A 943 6.29 3.57 -0.20
CA THR A 943 7.16 4.36 -1.06
C THR A 943 8.14 3.46 -1.78
N VAL A 944 8.10 3.47 -3.11
CA VAL A 944 9.12 2.84 -3.95
C VAL A 944 10.22 3.84 -4.24
N TRP A 945 11.47 3.39 -4.29
CA TRP A 945 12.60 4.30 -4.48
C TRP A 945 13.69 3.70 -5.37
N ARG A 946 14.37 4.57 -6.11
CA ARG A 946 15.50 4.22 -6.98
C ARG A 946 16.62 5.22 -6.78
N THR A 947 17.86 4.76 -6.82
CA THR A 947 19.02 5.65 -6.70
C THR A 947 19.67 5.83 -8.07
N ILE A 948 19.74 7.07 -8.55
CA ILE A 948 20.49 7.39 -9.77
C ILE A 948 21.97 7.44 -9.40
N ASP A 949 22.77 6.52 -9.91
CA ASP A 949 24.22 6.55 -9.68
C ASP A 949 24.99 5.93 -10.86
N GLU A 950 26.27 6.29 -10.96
CA GLU A 950 27.21 5.55 -11.80
C GLU A 950 27.74 4.34 -11.01
N PHE A 951 28.02 3.24 -11.70
CA PHE A 951 28.56 2.07 -11.03
C PHE A 951 29.99 2.33 -10.55
N ILE A 952 30.29 1.88 -9.33
CA ILE A 952 31.62 2.07 -8.74
C ILE A 952 32.61 1.15 -9.45
N ILE A 953 33.50 1.76 -10.23
CA ILE A 953 34.64 1.06 -10.83
C ILE A 953 35.69 0.85 -9.74
N LEU A 954 35.69 -0.32 -9.09
CA LEU A 954 36.88 -0.81 -8.40
C LEU A 954 37.88 -1.27 -9.47
N GLY A 955 38.61 -0.32 -10.04
CA GLY A 955 39.65 -0.60 -11.02
C GLY A 955 40.79 -1.39 -10.38
N ALA A 956 40.70 -2.72 -10.37
CA ALA A 956 41.89 -3.54 -10.37
C ALA A 956 42.54 -3.36 -11.74
N HIS A 957 43.36 -2.31 -11.87
CA HIS A 957 44.34 -2.27 -12.94
C HIS A 957 45.19 -3.53 -12.74
N ASN A 958 44.92 -4.57 -13.53
CA ASN A 958 45.90 -5.62 -13.77
C ASN A 958 46.72 -5.10 -14.95
N PRO A 959 47.79 -4.30 -14.74
CA PRO A 959 48.72 -4.01 -15.83
C PRO A 959 49.26 -5.36 -16.27
N GLY A 960 48.88 -5.82 -17.47
CA GLY A 960 49.04 -7.19 -17.94
C GLY A 960 50.25 -7.91 -17.36
N LEU A 961 50.01 -8.79 -16.37
CA LEU A 961 51.03 -9.65 -15.81
C LEU A 961 51.21 -10.84 -16.76
N ASN A 962 52.06 -10.67 -17.76
CA ASN A 962 52.43 -11.76 -18.68
C ASN A 962 53.24 -12.91 -18.00
N LYS A 963 53.38 -12.92 -16.67
CA LYS A 963 53.99 -14.02 -15.90
C LYS A 963 53.45 -14.02 -14.46
N GLU A 964 52.32 -14.66 -14.22
CA GLU A 964 51.94 -15.02 -12.85
C GLU A 964 52.83 -16.15 -12.36
N VAL A 965 53.66 -15.87 -11.35
CA VAL A 965 54.32 -16.91 -10.56
C VAL A 965 53.33 -17.36 -9.47
N PRO A 966 52.96 -18.65 -9.35
CA PRO A 966 51.98 -19.11 -8.36
C PRO A 966 52.55 -18.99 -6.94
N VAL A 967 52.10 -18.00 -6.17
CA VAL A 967 52.54 -17.72 -4.80
C VAL A 967 51.49 -18.20 -3.81
N GLU A 968 51.89 -19.04 -2.86
CA GLU A 968 51.02 -19.51 -1.79
C GLU A 968 51.13 -18.59 -0.57
N VAL A 969 49.99 -18.24 0.04
CA VAL A 969 49.95 -17.41 1.26
C VAL A 969 49.12 -18.11 2.32
N TYR A 970 49.74 -18.46 3.45
CA TYR A 970 49.05 -19.16 4.53
C TYR A 970 49.61 -18.86 5.93
N PRO A 971 48.74 -18.78 6.96
CA PRO A 971 47.28 -18.72 6.85
C PRO A 971 46.83 -17.39 6.23
N ASN A 972 45.77 -17.42 5.43
CA ASN A 972 45.07 -16.24 4.93
C ASN A 972 43.57 -16.56 5.00
N PRO A 973 42.82 -15.99 5.96
CA PRO A 973 43.19 -14.84 6.81
C PRO A 973 44.28 -15.12 7.87
N LEU A 974 45.04 -14.07 8.26
CA LEU A 974 46.04 -14.14 9.33
C LEU A 974 45.58 -13.44 10.62
N ALA A 975 45.93 -14.02 11.77
CA ALA A 975 45.75 -13.39 13.08
C ALA A 975 47.00 -12.61 13.53
N SER A 976 48.19 -13.21 13.34
CA SER A 976 49.48 -12.64 13.78
C SER A 976 50.53 -12.59 12.67
N SER A 977 50.58 -13.60 11.81
CA SER A 977 51.52 -13.66 10.67
C SER A 977 51.00 -14.56 9.55
N ALA A 978 51.49 -14.34 8.33
CA ALA A 978 51.29 -15.19 7.17
C ALA A 978 52.64 -15.55 6.54
N THR A 979 52.79 -16.79 6.10
CA THR A 979 53.92 -17.20 5.25
C THR A 979 53.54 -17.00 3.80
N ILE A 980 54.41 -16.33 3.05
CA ILE A 980 54.34 -16.15 1.60
C ILE A 980 55.41 -17.03 0.97
N LEU A 981 55.01 -17.97 0.11
CA LEU A 981 55.86 -19.00 -0.48
C LEU A 981 55.86 -18.90 -2.01
N LEU A 982 57.04 -18.79 -2.59
CA LEU A 982 57.25 -18.82 -4.04
C LEU A 982 57.55 -20.24 -4.53
N PRO A 983 57.18 -20.59 -5.77
CA PRO A 983 57.31 -21.94 -6.31
C PRO A 983 58.76 -22.26 -6.73
N GLU A 984 59.04 -23.54 -6.96
CA GLU A 984 60.32 -23.96 -7.56
C GLU A 984 60.45 -23.39 -8.99
N GLY A 985 61.52 -22.62 -9.24
CA GLY A 985 61.78 -21.96 -10.53
C GLY A 985 61.78 -20.43 -10.49
N ALA A 986 61.35 -19.81 -9.39
CA ALA A 986 61.54 -18.38 -9.12
C ALA A 986 62.90 -18.16 -8.42
N ASP A 987 63.95 -17.88 -9.20
CA ASP A 987 65.34 -17.78 -8.73
C ASP A 987 65.94 -16.37 -8.94
N PHE A 988 65.27 -15.33 -8.44
CA PHE A 988 65.85 -13.98 -8.38
C PHE A 988 66.71 -13.81 -7.12
N GLU A 989 67.78 -13.02 -7.19
CA GLU A 989 68.67 -12.75 -6.05
C GLU A 989 67.98 -12.02 -4.91
N THR A 990 67.01 -11.15 -5.21
CA THR A 990 66.24 -10.38 -4.22
C THR A 990 64.85 -10.06 -4.77
N TYR A 991 63.85 -10.16 -3.89
CA TYR A 991 62.46 -9.84 -4.15
C TYR A 991 62.03 -8.63 -3.34
N THR A 992 61.09 -7.85 -3.88
CA THR A 992 60.44 -6.74 -3.20
C THR A 992 58.98 -7.09 -2.96
N PHE A 993 58.57 -7.17 -1.71
CA PHE A 993 57.17 -7.27 -1.28
C PHE A 993 56.61 -5.86 -1.03
N THR A 994 55.44 -5.56 -1.58
CA THR A 994 54.72 -4.31 -1.40
C THR A 994 53.31 -4.62 -0.92
N LEU A 995 52.81 -3.92 0.09
CA LEU A 995 51.48 -4.04 0.66
C LEU A 995 50.76 -2.71 0.56
N ARG A 996 49.51 -2.74 0.11
CA ARG A 996 48.61 -1.59 -0.01
C ARG A 996 47.30 -1.86 0.72
N ASP A 997 46.65 -0.80 1.21
CA ASP A 997 45.29 -0.91 1.76
C ASP A 997 44.24 -0.94 0.64
N ALA A 998 42.97 -1.02 1.02
CA ALA A 998 41.84 -1.07 0.09
C ALA A 998 41.68 0.20 -0.78
N SER A 999 42.30 1.32 -0.38
CA SER A 999 42.33 2.56 -1.18
C SER A 999 43.51 2.61 -2.17
N GLY A 1000 44.38 1.60 -2.15
CA GLY A 1000 45.61 1.55 -2.95
C GLY A 1000 46.79 2.31 -2.34
N ALA A 1001 46.63 2.90 -1.15
CA ALA A 1001 47.71 3.59 -0.45
C ALA A 1001 48.80 2.60 -0.03
N LEU A 1002 50.06 3.00 -0.17
CA LEU A 1002 51.19 2.15 0.20
C LEU A 1002 51.28 2.02 1.72
N VAL A 1003 51.14 0.79 2.21
CA VAL A 1003 51.16 0.46 3.64
C VAL A 1003 52.53 -0.05 4.07
N ARG A 1004 53.15 -0.93 3.27
CA ARG A 1004 54.46 -1.51 3.61
C ARG A 1004 55.23 -1.90 2.37
N THR A 1005 56.55 -1.77 2.43
CA THR A 1005 57.47 -2.41 1.47
C THR A 1005 58.55 -3.15 2.24
N ALA A 1006 58.96 -4.30 1.74
CA ALA A 1006 60.04 -5.10 2.30
C ALA A 1006 60.83 -5.77 1.18
N GLU A 1007 62.12 -6.00 1.41
CA GLU A 1007 62.94 -6.84 0.55
C GLU A 1007 63.22 -8.17 1.23
N PHE A 1008 63.23 -9.26 0.47
CA PHE A 1008 63.55 -10.57 0.99
C PHE A 1008 64.35 -11.41 -0.02
N GLN A 1009 65.11 -12.36 0.52
CA GLN A 1009 65.91 -13.30 -0.24
C GLN A 1009 65.43 -14.73 0.03
N GLY A 1010 65.51 -15.58 -1.00
CA GLY A 1010 64.96 -16.94 -0.94
C GLY A 1010 63.47 -17.01 -1.27
N LYS A 1011 62.89 -18.20 -1.10
CA LYS A 1011 61.54 -18.55 -1.59
C LYS A 1011 60.44 -18.38 -0.55
N ARG A 1012 60.80 -17.98 0.67
CA ARG A 1012 59.87 -17.86 1.79
C ARG A 1012 60.02 -16.51 2.44
N TYR A 1013 58.92 -15.79 2.55
CA TYR A 1013 58.83 -14.53 3.28
C TYR A 1013 57.80 -14.67 4.40
N LEU A 1014 58.21 -14.34 5.63
CA LEU A 1014 57.30 -14.32 6.78
C LEU A 1014 56.78 -12.90 6.94
N PHE A 1015 55.49 -12.71 6.71
CA PHE A 1015 54.80 -11.44 6.94
C PHE A 1015 54.23 -11.41 8.35
N GLU A 1016 54.67 -10.47 9.17
CA GLU A 1016 54.12 -10.25 10.51
C GLU A 1016 53.13 -9.07 10.49
N ARG A 1017 51.95 -9.27 11.08
CA ARG A 1017 50.91 -8.25 11.17
C ARG A 1017 51.43 -6.98 11.84
N ASN A 1018 52.08 -7.11 12.99
CA ASN A 1018 52.44 -5.99 13.86
C ASN A 1018 51.20 -5.12 14.17
N GLU A 1019 51.29 -3.80 14.04
CA GLU A 1019 50.21 -2.84 14.34
C GLU A 1019 49.22 -2.65 13.17
N LEU A 1020 49.18 -3.56 12.19
CA LEU A 1020 48.23 -3.45 11.07
C LEU A 1020 46.79 -3.64 11.55
N PRO A 1021 45.89 -2.65 11.32
CA PRO A 1021 44.46 -2.79 11.59
C PRO A 1021 43.85 -3.98 10.88
N SER A 1022 42.80 -4.54 11.47
CA SER A 1022 41.97 -5.55 10.83
C SER A 1022 41.38 -5.01 9.53
N GLY A 1023 41.44 -5.79 8.46
CA GLY A 1023 41.01 -5.33 7.14
C GLY A 1023 41.60 -6.12 5.99
N ILE A 1024 41.23 -5.70 4.78
CA ILE A 1024 41.71 -6.28 3.51
C ILE A 1024 42.88 -5.45 2.99
N TYR A 1025 43.97 -6.13 2.65
CA TYR A 1025 45.15 -5.54 2.04
C TYR A 1025 45.49 -6.27 0.74
N PHE A 1026 46.19 -5.58 -0.15
CA PHE A 1026 46.65 -6.11 -1.43
C PHE A 1026 48.17 -6.12 -1.45
N TRP A 1027 48.76 -7.27 -1.79
CA TRP A 1027 50.20 -7.41 -1.87
C TRP A 1027 50.68 -7.60 -3.31
N GLN A 1028 51.94 -7.23 -3.54
CA GLN A 1028 52.64 -7.38 -4.81
C GLN A 1028 54.09 -7.82 -4.55
N ILE A 1029 54.59 -8.78 -5.32
CA ILE A 1029 55.99 -9.19 -5.31
C ILE A 1029 56.62 -8.79 -6.65
N GLY A 1030 57.74 -8.10 -6.59
CA GLY A 1030 58.57 -7.77 -7.75
C GLY A 1030 60.02 -8.24 -7.60
N ALA A 1031 60.77 -8.19 -8.69
CA ALA A 1031 62.23 -8.31 -8.71
C ALA A 1031 62.80 -7.24 -9.65
N GLY A 1032 63.62 -6.33 -9.12
CA GLY A 1032 64.07 -5.15 -9.87
C GLY A 1032 62.90 -4.25 -10.26
N THR A 1033 62.77 -3.93 -11.56
CA THR A 1033 61.65 -3.12 -12.10
C THR A 1033 60.47 -3.97 -12.56
N THR A 1034 60.49 -5.29 -12.35
CA THR A 1034 59.49 -6.22 -12.86
C THR A 1034 58.58 -6.73 -11.74
N SER A 1035 57.26 -6.60 -11.92
CA SER A 1035 56.26 -7.25 -11.06
C SER A 1035 56.11 -8.73 -11.45
N LEU A 1036 56.04 -9.61 -10.45
CA LEU A 1036 56.03 -11.07 -10.63
C LEU A 1036 54.72 -11.73 -10.18
N ALA A 1037 54.09 -11.21 -9.12
CA ALA A 1037 52.83 -11.75 -8.59
C ALA A 1037 52.13 -10.70 -7.72
N GLY A 1038 50.82 -10.84 -7.54
CA GLY A 1038 50.06 -10.05 -6.58
C GLY A 1038 48.89 -10.87 -6.01
N GLY A 1039 48.29 -10.38 -4.94
CA GLY A 1039 47.17 -11.06 -4.31
C GLY A 1039 46.58 -10.30 -3.12
N LYS A 1040 45.62 -10.92 -2.45
CA LYS A 1040 44.92 -10.37 -1.27
C LYS A 1040 45.45 -10.97 0.02
N LEU A 1041 45.47 -10.18 1.09
CA LEU A 1041 45.80 -10.58 2.45
C LEU A 1041 44.74 -10.06 3.42
N ILE A 1042 44.09 -10.96 4.17
CA ILE A 1042 43.05 -10.61 5.15
C ILE A 1042 43.66 -10.65 6.54
N VAL A 1043 43.62 -9.51 7.25
CA VAL A 1043 44.10 -9.38 8.62
C VAL A 1043 42.89 -9.34 9.56
N PHE A 1044 42.85 -10.26 10.53
CA PHE A 1044 41.80 -10.32 11.56
C PHE A 1044 42.08 -9.46 12.77
#